data_AF-A0AAX4KR19-F1
#
_entry.id   AF-A0AAX4KR19-F1
#
_cell.length_a   1.000
_cell.length_b   1.000
_cell.length_c   1.000
_cell.angle_alpha   90.00
_cell.angle_beta   90.00
_cell.angle_gamma   90.00
#
_symmetry.space_group_name_H-M   'P 1'
#
loop_
_entity.id
_entity.type
_entity.pdbx_description
1 polymer ?
#
loop_
_entity_poly.entity_id
_entity_poly.type
_entity_poly.pdbx_seq_one_letter_code
_entity_poly.pdbx_strand_id
1 'polypeptide(L)'
;MTPTMLYDPIITSPPSPFPLPPQHQRQRRHFYLCGDETLSWESEWYTASFFNSARASYDSAASTGPVQPPTGIYQNVPECAAILSSQLAEASSGVLSAASVSGATFTDGGHIITTDVVSTFTSDGSTFASTVLRTTTIPITPSPTSTQTSSSSEVATITPTAPASAITDPNSINTCAGDWDWQGWGLVAGLGSGLIVGGIMWLIWLLLKRKLPGIYAPRTWAISQEFRPSKWTFLSFLLPFLRLPSNALSEGASALSVLFAGLKLSALISLLALGGVLPMILAGVPCLSETSPQNNLGGRLGTLTDLSLLRLLNALDPSPDSAATSNASRLMFSSPSLVSRSLTSTIAPAISSARVRLIIILVILAVLACGGGLFVIVRTYASLMKLKKGFENRTCQKMEMVFIPSHDAGGWVSKTEEGVRRLLRDWFAKMKSNNEEKEVDVVGVFAIPDTTELEQKVQEREQVLIELEMAETNYIASFKLTHTASDGDVLEPIGWNEGEPESQSTKNSSPVRPTPPNDFLAPKGFYKIPTVFHPQSKERLNVPVPLSLNFDEAGEPTDSRFKEINRDSAMYGGRFDIGQRIKMDQTGNWVPDPSPQFEETNELDTSPDTSHEGPTSERRPNSSDPPHSNEATRGMSTTPIISSPTSPEPPVSPTSPYSPEELGQRPRIPTRSSHRVSTEGTSPLAAHYASIRGTRARFKILNMEIEGMQKQKFAEIASTTADIKGWIVVGKGVRWLPHAELIEGYTKEDILWQNAGALTRKKDQRTFWLKVLLLGGVMSIILVPFLALSVGTAPGFAHYLGPMKPIARSDEFGSGVVEGLVPAMVLSLVVGVALLLTEGFSKDVKCISRSHQRLLAYRAVFYLLLWITIVWTVLVAALEFSVQGFAIDVQEARTVGDGAVFSTWFVFYLKQRKKAITPRQKYRLYTSPSYSPAIGMAPCLLAVFYASTLLFIFPLLAIPILILLYLSFIANRYMIEHVFVDSSAGYTGTVLALWSVRRFGWLLGFQPLPYGLILLSRNEWAIGGISIGVAIGTVLLSEGLTVLRYKEKRRKDLNGNTRKALDELSSSMQDTKKDDGNRNERNSRQSDLSLLNRVTALLPGYGRLPDHFPIPIPTERIDDLLQTERCSYHKPTSRSGQTAKGHQYFTENPNSIKGLIYPLEMLIPIPVIWLPHDKNGIAQGEMIELGRYHNLLAIVDQPDEAGSQDGSDDKTRRAKGKGKERGERDDGEVNSPLLFS
;
A
#
# COMPACT_ATOMS: atom_id res chain seq x y z
N MET A 1 -24.83 -39.87 16.75
CA MET A 1 -26.03 -39.64 17.59
C MET A 1 -27.23 -39.42 16.67
N THR A 2 -28.42 -39.70 17.18
CA THR A 2 -29.73 -39.78 16.48
C THR A 2 -30.02 -38.71 15.41
N PRO A 3 -30.34 -39.12 14.16
CA PRO A 3 -31.19 -38.36 13.23
C PRO A 3 -32.66 -38.74 13.38
N THR A 4 -33.58 -37.90 12.89
CA THR A 4 -35.02 -38.20 12.80
C THR A 4 -35.57 -37.94 11.40
N MET A 5 -35.89 -39.02 10.68
CA MET A 5 -36.91 -39.02 9.62
C MET A 5 -38.30 -39.17 10.24
N LEU A 6 -39.37 -38.88 9.51
CA LEU A 6 -40.55 -39.76 9.40
C LEU A 6 -41.51 -39.30 8.26
N TYR A 7 -41.94 -40.27 7.44
CA TYR A 7 -43.11 -40.32 6.52
C TYR A 7 -43.39 -39.28 5.41
N ASP A 8 -43.28 -39.80 4.18
CA ASP A 8 -44.26 -39.72 3.08
C ASP A 8 -44.97 -41.12 3.01
N PRO A 9 -45.96 -41.41 2.14
CA PRO A 9 -46.90 -40.56 1.37
C PRO A 9 -48.38 -41.04 1.51
N ILE A 10 -49.33 -40.50 0.71
CA ILE A 10 -50.31 -41.26 -0.10
C ILE A 10 -51.20 -40.36 -0.99
N ILE A 11 -51.66 -40.91 -2.12
CA ILE A 11 -52.43 -40.26 -3.19
C ILE A 11 -53.92 -40.08 -2.82
N THR A 12 -54.53 -38.96 -3.21
CA THR A 12 -55.98 -38.90 -3.57
C THR A 12 -56.26 -37.76 -4.55
N SER A 13 -57.28 -37.91 -5.40
CA SER A 13 -57.60 -36.97 -6.48
C SER A 13 -58.58 -35.86 -6.07
N PRO A 14 -58.44 -34.63 -6.60
CA PRO A 14 -59.49 -33.63 -6.53
C PRO A 14 -60.56 -33.88 -7.63
N PRO A 15 -61.85 -33.64 -7.36
CA PRO A 15 -62.92 -33.80 -8.34
C PRO A 15 -63.12 -32.54 -9.21
N SER A 16 -63.77 -32.70 -10.36
CA SER A 16 -64.45 -31.58 -11.01
C SER A 16 -65.73 -31.21 -10.24
N PRO A 17 -66.11 -29.92 -10.26
CA PRO A 17 -67.28 -29.59 -11.06
C PRO A 17 -67.08 -28.33 -11.93
N PHE A 18 -67.89 -28.20 -12.99
CA PHE A 18 -67.97 -26.99 -13.81
C PHE A 18 -68.67 -25.85 -13.06
N PRO A 19 -68.07 -24.65 -12.95
CA PRO A 19 -68.81 -23.41 -12.93
C PRO A 19 -69.07 -22.96 -14.39
N LEU A 20 -70.26 -22.42 -14.65
CA LEU A 20 -70.55 -21.71 -15.90
C LEU A 20 -69.66 -20.46 -16.02
N PRO A 21 -69.25 -20.05 -17.23
CA PRO A 21 -68.42 -18.85 -17.38
C PRO A 21 -69.21 -17.61 -16.92
N PRO A 22 -68.64 -16.76 -16.04
CA PRO A 22 -69.27 -15.49 -15.72
C PRO A 22 -69.35 -14.63 -16.98
N GLN A 23 -70.49 -13.97 -17.19
CA GLN A 23 -70.60 -12.96 -18.25
C GLN A 23 -69.59 -11.84 -17.95
N HIS A 24 -68.49 -11.79 -18.72
CA HIS A 24 -67.56 -10.68 -18.64
C HIS A 24 -68.30 -9.38 -18.95
N GLN A 25 -68.46 -8.54 -17.91
CA GLN A 25 -68.65 -7.11 -18.11
C GLN A 25 -67.48 -6.64 -18.99
N ARG A 26 -67.79 -6.16 -20.20
CA ARG A 26 -66.80 -5.55 -21.10
C ARG A 26 -66.37 -4.21 -20.49
N GLN A 27 -65.43 -4.25 -19.55
CA GLN A 27 -64.76 -3.05 -19.05
C GLN A 27 -64.19 -2.28 -20.24
N ARG A 28 -64.50 -0.98 -20.33
CA ARG A 28 -64.07 -0.11 -21.43
C ARG A 28 -62.54 0.00 -21.40
N ARG A 29 -61.85 -0.73 -22.29
CA ARG A 29 -60.39 -0.74 -22.38
C ARG A 29 -59.83 0.27 -23.37
N HIS A 30 -60.67 0.94 -24.15
CA HIS A 30 -60.23 1.92 -25.15
C HIS A 30 -60.73 3.31 -24.73
N PHE A 31 -59.83 4.27 -24.81
CA PHE A 31 -60.07 5.68 -24.59
C PHE A 31 -59.66 6.44 -25.85
N TYR A 32 -60.19 7.63 -26.08
CA TYR A 32 -59.78 8.52 -27.17
C TYR A 32 -59.60 9.94 -26.63
N LEU A 33 -58.71 10.71 -27.24
CA LEU A 33 -58.52 12.12 -26.93
C LEU A 33 -59.50 12.97 -27.74
N CYS A 34 -60.22 13.86 -27.05
CA CYS A 34 -61.03 14.91 -27.66
C CYS A 34 -60.77 16.24 -26.95
N GLY A 35 -60.23 17.23 -27.69
CA GLY A 35 -59.52 18.33 -27.06
C GLY A 35 -58.40 17.78 -26.17
N ASP A 36 -58.33 18.26 -24.93
CA ASP A 36 -57.39 17.79 -23.90
C ASP A 36 -57.98 16.71 -22.97
N GLU A 37 -59.25 16.32 -23.16
CA GLU A 37 -59.91 15.29 -22.34
C GLU A 37 -59.78 13.87 -22.92
N THR A 38 -59.81 12.87 -22.04
CA THR A 38 -59.76 11.44 -22.41
C THR A 38 -61.10 10.74 -22.16
N LEU A 39 -61.86 10.54 -23.23
CA LEU A 39 -63.18 9.92 -23.19
C LEU A 39 -63.08 8.41 -23.45
N SER A 40 -63.89 7.60 -22.76
CA SER A 40 -63.96 6.15 -23.03
C SER A 40 -64.74 5.88 -24.33
N TRP A 41 -64.32 4.89 -25.12
CA TRP A 41 -65.08 4.46 -26.31
C TRP A 41 -66.52 4.05 -25.97
N GLU A 42 -67.47 4.44 -26.82
CA GLU A 42 -68.88 4.05 -26.70
C GLU A 42 -69.07 2.55 -26.93
N SER A 43 -70.08 1.95 -26.28
CA SER A 43 -70.30 0.50 -26.32
C SER A 43 -70.64 -0.04 -27.71
N GLU A 44 -71.22 0.79 -28.58
CA GLU A 44 -71.58 0.46 -29.95
C GLU A 44 -70.38 0.43 -30.92
N TRP A 45 -69.31 1.19 -30.64
CA TRP A 45 -68.11 1.20 -31.47
C TRP A 45 -67.40 -0.16 -31.48
N TYR A 46 -67.45 -0.90 -30.36
CA TYR A 46 -67.00 -2.28 -30.26
C TYR A 46 -67.80 -3.29 -31.09
N THR A 47 -68.90 -2.86 -31.72
CA THR A 47 -69.68 -3.64 -32.69
C THR A 47 -69.66 -3.05 -34.10
N ALA A 48 -69.12 -1.86 -34.30
CA ALA A 48 -69.03 -1.21 -35.60
C ALA A 48 -68.07 -1.92 -36.57
N SER A 49 -68.28 -1.71 -37.87
CA SER A 49 -67.48 -2.35 -38.92
C SER A 49 -66.00 -1.96 -38.86
N PHE A 50 -65.68 -0.68 -38.62
CA PHE A 50 -64.31 -0.19 -38.56
C PHE A 50 -63.50 -0.89 -37.45
N PHE A 51 -64.07 -1.03 -36.25
CA PHE A 51 -63.43 -1.74 -35.15
C PHE A 51 -63.23 -3.21 -35.49
N ASN A 52 -64.28 -3.90 -35.98
CA ASN A 52 -64.18 -5.32 -36.33
C ASN A 52 -63.15 -5.60 -37.45
N SER A 53 -63.00 -4.70 -38.43
CA SER A 53 -62.01 -4.86 -39.51
C SER A 53 -60.55 -4.68 -39.07
N ALA A 54 -60.30 -3.86 -38.04
CA ALA A 54 -58.95 -3.51 -37.58
C ALA A 54 -58.70 -3.94 -36.12
N ARG A 55 -59.50 -4.86 -35.59
CA ARG A 55 -59.63 -5.14 -34.16
C ARG A 55 -58.29 -5.40 -33.46
N ALA A 56 -57.46 -6.27 -34.00
CA ALA A 56 -56.15 -6.58 -33.41
C ALA A 56 -55.20 -5.37 -33.36
N SER A 57 -55.37 -4.39 -34.26
CA SER A 57 -54.60 -3.15 -34.23
C SER A 57 -55.11 -2.19 -33.16
N TYR A 58 -56.42 -2.09 -32.96
CA TYR A 58 -57.03 -1.26 -31.90
C TYR A 58 -56.84 -1.87 -30.50
N ASP A 59 -57.08 -3.18 -30.33
CA ASP A 59 -56.82 -3.91 -29.08
C ASP A 59 -55.32 -3.83 -28.68
N SER A 60 -54.41 -3.76 -29.66
CA SER A 60 -52.96 -3.55 -29.44
C SER A 60 -52.63 -2.10 -29.07
N ALA A 61 -53.10 -1.11 -29.84
CA ALA A 61 -52.87 0.31 -29.55
C ALA A 61 -53.46 0.75 -28.19
N ALA A 62 -54.56 0.12 -27.76
CA ALA A 62 -55.17 0.37 -26.45
C ALA A 62 -54.30 -0.10 -25.27
N SER A 63 -53.23 -0.87 -25.52
CA SER A 63 -52.23 -1.21 -24.50
C SER A 63 -51.12 -0.16 -24.35
N THR A 64 -50.96 0.76 -25.31
CA THR A 64 -49.91 1.78 -25.30
C THR A 64 -50.40 3.21 -25.10
N GLY A 65 -51.70 3.49 -25.31
CA GLY A 65 -52.28 4.80 -25.04
C GLY A 65 -53.75 4.96 -25.48
N PRO A 66 -54.28 6.20 -25.47
CA PRO A 66 -55.58 6.49 -26.05
C PRO A 66 -55.55 6.29 -27.59
N VAL A 67 -56.59 5.65 -28.10
CA VAL A 67 -56.76 5.23 -29.49
C VAL A 67 -57.88 6.04 -30.11
N GLN A 68 -57.56 6.94 -31.04
CA GLN A 68 -58.60 7.65 -31.78
C GLN A 68 -59.29 6.72 -32.79
N PRO A 69 -60.64 6.67 -32.82
CA PRO A 69 -61.39 6.07 -33.91
C PRO A 69 -61.37 7.02 -35.14
N PRO A 70 -61.93 6.61 -36.29
CA PRO A 70 -62.05 7.49 -37.46
C PRO A 70 -62.72 8.84 -37.12
N THR A 71 -62.21 9.93 -37.68
CA THR A 71 -62.56 11.31 -37.32
C THR A 71 -64.07 11.60 -37.42
N GLY A 72 -64.71 11.15 -38.50
CA GLY A 72 -66.16 11.28 -38.71
C GLY A 72 -67.04 10.44 -37.78
N ILE A 73 -66.46 9.74 -36.80
CA ILE A 73 -67.20 9.03 -35.74
C ILE A 73 -67.13 9.81 -34.44
N TYR A 74 -65.93 10.14 -33.94
CA TYR A 74 -65.82 10.88 -32.66
C TYR A 74 -66.36 12.32 -32.74
N GLN A 75 -66.30 12.97 -33.91
CA GLN A 75 -66.85 14.31 -34.11
C GLN A 75 -68.38 14.38 -33.96
N ASN A 76 -69.08 13.24 -34.01
CA ASN A 76 -70.53 13.15 -33.83
C ASN A 76 -70.95 12.79 -32.40
N VAL A 77 -70.01 12.50 -31.49
CA VAL A 77 -70.32 12.21 -30.07
C VAL A 77 -70.69 13.51 -29.38
N PRO A 78 -71.86 13.62 -28.70
CA PRO A 78 -72.29 14.86 -28.06
C PRO A 78 -71.29 15.43 -27.04
N GLU A 79 -70.64 14.56 -26.26
CA GLU A 79 -69.61 14.94 -25.28
C GLU A 79 -68.39 15.58 -25.97
N CYS A 80 -67.85 14.93 -26.99
CA CYS A 80 -66.70 15.43 -27.75
C CYS A 80 -67.04 16.68 -28.58
N ALA A 81 -68.23 16.72 -29.19
CA ALA A 81 -68.71 17.90 -29.91
C ALA A 81 -68.90 19.12 -28.98
N ALA A 82 -69.32 18.90 -27.72
CA ALA A 82 -69.40 19.96 -26.72
C ALA A 82 -68.00 20.49 -26.33
N ILE A 83 -67.03 19.62 -26.07
CA ILE A 83 -65.64 19.99 -25.75
C ILE A 83 -64.98 20.76 -26.90
N LEU A 84 -65.12 20.25 -28.14
CA LEU A 84 -64.60 20.95 -29.33
C LEU A 84 -65.29 22.30 -29.54
N SER A 85 -66.59 22.42 -29.22
CA SER A 85 -67.32 23.69 -29.30
C SER A 85 -66.91 24.69 -28.22
N SER A 86 -66.64 24.24 -26.98
CA SER A 86 -66.14 25.12 -25.92
C SER A 86 -64.71 25.59 -26.21
N GLN A 87 -63.83 24.71 -26.70
CA GLN A 87 -62.49 25.11 -27.14
C GLN A 87 -62.53 26.08 -28.33
N LEU A 88 -63.47 25.92 -29.29
CA LEU A 88 -63.68 26.90 -30.36
C LEU A 88 -64.18 28.26 -29.82
N ALA A 89 -65.08 28.25 -28.83
CA ALA A 89 -65.58 29.46 -28.19
C ALA A 89 -64.47 30.20 -27.43
N GLU A 90 -63.67 29.49 -26.62
CA GLU A 90 -62.51 30.07 -25.93
C GLU A 90 -61.48 30.61 -26.92
N ALA A 91 -61.13 29.85 -27.96
CA ALA A 91 -60.24 30.31 -29.02
C ALA A 91 -60.76 31.57 -29.73
N SER A 92 -62.08 31.68 -29.97
CA SER A 92 -62.68 32.89 -30.54
C SER A 92 -62.60 34.11 -29.62
N SER A 93 -62.55 33.90 -28.29
CA SER A 93 -62.47 34.97 -27.29
C SER A 93 -61.02 35.45 -27.04
N GLY A 94 -60.03 34.56 -27.09
CA GLY A 94 -58.63 34.87 -26.79
C GLY A 94 -57.95 35.77 -27.84
N VAL A 95 -58.36 35.68 -29.10
CA VAL A 95 -57.71 36.37 -30.24
C VAL A 95 -57.78 37.90 -30.16
N LEU A 96 -58.73 38.47 -29.41
CA LEU A 96 -58.89 39.94 -29.30
C LEU A 96 -57.99 40.61 -28.25
N SER A 97 -57.30 39.86 -27.39
CA SER A 97 -56.47 40.43 -26.29
C SER A 97 -54.96 40.30 -26.47
N ALA A 98 -54.48 39.63 -27.53
CA ALA A 98 -53.05 39.36 -27.78
C ALA A 98 -52.43 40.21 -28.92
N ALA A 99 -53.17 41.16 -29.48
CA ALA A 99 -52.78 41.92 -30.67
C ALA A 99 -51.88 43.14 -30.37
N SER A 100 -50.83 42.97 -29.56
CA SER A 100 -49.82 44.02 -29.34
C SER A 100 -48.41 43.47 -29.07
N VAL A 101 -47.42 44.02 -29.79
CA VAL A 101 -45.97 43.76 -29.65
C VAL A 101 -45.50 42.37 -30.08
N SER A 102 -45.18 42.24 -31.38
CA SER A 102 -44.06 41.44 -31.89
C SER A 102 -43.63 41.97 -33.25
N GLY A 103 -42.34 42.28 -33.42
CA GLY A 103 -41.80 42.83 -34.66
C GLY A 103 -41.26 41.74 -35.57
N ALA A 104 -41.75 41.65 -36.82
CA ALA A 104 -41.25 40.70 -37.80
C ALA A 104 -40.01 41.25 -38.53
N THR A 105 -38.85 40.62 -38.33
CA THR A 105 -37.63 40.92 -39.10
C THR A 105 -37.66 40.16 -40.43
N PHE A 106 -37.67 40.88 -41.55
CA PHE A 106 -37.57 40.26 -42.88
C PHE A 106 -36.12 39.92 -43.22
N THR A 107 -35.86 38.65 -43.54
CA THR A 107 -34.68 38.19 -44.26
C THR A 107 -35.11 37.39 -45.48
N ASP A 108 -34.52 37.67 -46.63
CA ASP A 108 -34.94 37.10 -47.90
C ASP A 108 -34.66 35.59 -47.97
N GLY A 109 -35.57 34.82 -48.60
CA GLY A 109 -35.37 33.38 -48.82
C GLY A 109 -35.99 32.39 -47.82
N GLY A 110 -37.05 32.70 -47.08
CA GLY A 110 -37.86 31.66 -46.42
C GLY A 110 -38.83 32.12 -45.32
N HIS A 111 -40.12 31.75 -45.42
CA HIS A 111 -41.09 31.98 -44.35
C HIS A 111 -40.97 30.92 -43.24
N ILE A 112 -40.36 31.33 -42.13
CA ILE A 112 -40.42 30.62 -40.85
C ILE A 112 -41.42 31.36 -39.97
N ILE A 113 -42.45 30.66 -39.47
CA ILE A 113 -43.38 31.21 -38.49
C ILE A 113 -43.09 30.53 -37.14
N THR A 114 -42.54 31.30 -36.21
CA THR A 114 -42.40 30.92 -34.80
C THR A 114 -43.62 31.41 -34.02
N THR A 115 -44.30 30.49 -33.33
CA THR A 115 -45.37 30.83 -32.39
C THR A 115 -45.01 30.32 -31.01
N ASP A 116 -44.90 31.22 -30.03
CA ASP A 116 -44.71 30.84 -28.63
C ASP A 116 -46.06 30.49 -28.00
N VAL A 117 -46.18 29.25 -27.55
CA VAL A 117 -47.36 28.78 -26.81
C VAL A 117 -46.96 28.65 -25.34
N VAL A 118 -47.48 29.55 -24.50
CA VAL A 118 -47.37 29.47 -23.05
C VAL A 118 -48.50 28.60 -22.53
N SER A 119 -48.18 27.44 -21.96
CA SER A 119 -49.13 26.58 -21.25
C SER A 119 -48.93 26.72 -19.74
N THR A 120 -50.01 27.05 -19.03
CA THR A 120 -50.01 27.15 -17.56
C THR A 120 -50.80 26.01 -16.95
N PHE A 121 -50.12 25.14 -16.21
CA PHE A 121 -50.75 24.06 -15.45
C PHE A 121 -50.78 24.43 -13.96
N THR A 122 -51.89 24.17 -13.28
CA THR A 122 -52.06 24.47 -11.85
C THR A 122 -52.55 23.24 -11.12
N SER A 123 -51.78 22.78 -10.12
CA SER A 123 -52.17 21.71 -9.20
C SER A 123 -51.78 22.10 -7.78
N ASP A 124 -52.66 21.78 -6.82
CA ASP A 124 -52.45 21.95 -5.38
C ASP A 124 -51.88 23.32 -4.96
N GLY A 125 -52.42 24.40 -5.54
CA GLY A 125 -52.07 25.78 -5.19
C GLY A 125 -50.75 26.29 -5.80
N SER A 126 -50.11 25.52 -6.68
CA SER A 126 -48.91 25.94 -7.42
C SER A 126 -49.16 25.97 -8.93
N THR A 127 -48.89 27.12 -9.56
CA THR A 127 -49.00 27.32 -11.00
C THR A 127 -47.62 27.30 -11.65
N PHE A 128 -47.43 26.42 -12.62
CA PHE A 128 -46.22 26.34 -13.44
C PHE A 128 -46.54 26.75 -14.87
N ALA A 129 -45.78 27.71 -15.39
CA ALA A 129 -45.84 28.14 -16.79
C ALA A 129 -44.70 27.47 -17.58
N SER A 130 -45.06 26.71 -18.62
CA SER A 130 -44.12 26.14 -19.58
C SER A 130 -44.31 26.83 -20.93
N THR A 131 -43.23 27.35 -21.51
CA THR A 131 -43.27 28.03 -22.81
C THR A 131 -42.66 27.12 -23.86
N VAL A 132 -43.44 26.68 -24.84
CA VAL A 132 -42.99 25.80 -25.92
C VAL A 132 -42.91 26.62 -27.21
N LEU A 133 -41.68 26.88 -27.66
CA LEU A 133 -41.38 27.61 -28.88
C LEU A 133 -41.62 26.72 -30.10
N ARG A 134 -42.71 26.95 -30.84
CA ARG A 134 -43.13 26.09 -31.96
C ARG A 134 -42.81 26.75 -33.30
N THR A 135 -41.71 26.30 -33.92
CA THR A 135 -41.27 26.72 -35.24
C THR A 135 -41.96 25.90 -36.33
N THR A 136 -42.72 26.55 -37.21
CA THR A 136 -43.42 25.88 -38.32
C THR A 136 -42.90 26.39 -39.67
N THR A 137 -42.33 25.50 -40.47
CA THR A 137 -41.74 25.81 -41.78
C THR A 137 -42.62 25.23 -42.89
N ILE A 138 -43.17 26.08 -43.75
CA ILE A 138 -44.08 25.66 -44.83
C ILE A 138 -43.28 25.59 -46.16
N PRO A 139 -43.11 24.41 -46.78
CA PRO A 139 -42.42 24.30 -48.07
C PRO A 139 -43.31 24.81 -49.21
N ILE A 140 -42.75 25.68 -50.06
CA ILE A 140 -43.43 26.20 -51.25
C ILE A 140 -43.01 25.38 -52.47
N THR A 141 -43.97 24.72 -53.14
CA THR A 141 -43.70 23.89 -54.32
C THR A 141 -43.87 24.71 -55.61
N PRO A 142 -42.81 24.93 -56.42
CA PRO A 142 -42.93 25.64 -57.69
C PRO A 142 -43.57 24.75 -58.77
N SER A 143 -44.55 25.28 -59.51
CA SER A 143 -45.27 24.55 -60.57
C SER A 143 -44.65 24.79 -61.96
N PRO A 144 -44.23 23.74 -62.70
CA PRO A 144 -43.88 23.86 -64.11
C PRO A 144 -45.13 23.77 -65.01
N THR A 145 -45.16 24.56 -66.09
CA THR A 145 -46.27 24.57 -67.08
C THR A 145 -45.85 23.87 -68.37
N SER A 146 -46.60 22.85 -68.80
CA SER A 146 -46.57 22.29 -70.17
C SER A 146 -47.86 21.51 -70.49
N THR A 147 -48.02 21.02 -71.73
CA THR A 147 -49.34 20.99 -72.39
C THR A 147 -49.61 19.71 -73.19
N GLN A 148 -50.83 19.13 -73.04
CA GLN A 148 -51.41 18.01 -73.83
C GLN A 148 -50.68 16.64 -73.67
N THR A 149 -51.27 15.45 -73.91
CA THR A 149 -52.50 15.08 -74.66
C THR A 149 -53.24 13.88 -73.99
N SER A 150 -54.37 13.43 -74.55
CA SER A 150 -55.20 12.26 -74.18
C SER A 150 -54.45 10.89 -74.18
N SER A 151 -54.95 9.77 -73.62
CA SER A 151 -56.33 9.31 -73.38
C SER A 151 -56.45 8.21 -72.28
N SER A 152 -57.70 7.83 -71.92
CA SER A 152 -58.13 6.57 -71.24
C SER A 152 -57.47 6.22 -69.88
N SER A 153 -58.14 6.34 -68.72
CA SER A 153 -59.35 5.63 -68.23
C SER A 153 -59.12 4.19 -67.74
N GLU A 154 -58.69 4.03 -66.48
CA GLU A 154 -58.87 2.79 -65.71
C GLU A 154 -58.94 3.07 -64.19
N VAL A 155 -59.38 2.09 -63.38
CA VAL A 155 -59.91 2.33 -62.02
C VAL A 155 -58.82 2.36 -60.93
N ALA A 156 -58.74 3.45 -60.18
CA ALA A 156 -57.80 3.62 -59.08
C ALA A 156 -58.24 2.87 -57.80
N THR A 157 -57.56 1.76 -57.49
CA THR A 157 -57.63 1.14 -56.15
C THR A 157 -56.65 1.86 -55.21
N ILE A 158 -57.16 2.51 -54.16
CA ILE A 158 -56.33 3.32 -53.24
C ILE A 158 -55.67 2.40 -52.20
N THR A 159 -54.46 1.94 -52.50
CA THR A 159 -53.57 1.28 -51.52
C THR A 159 -52.55 2.31 -51.01
N PRO A 160 -52.52 2.64 -49.70
CA PRO A 160 -51.64 3.69 -49.15
C PRO A 160 -50.18 3.21 -48.97
N THR A 161 -49.52 2.82 -50.05
CA THR A 161 -48.08 2.53 -50.07
C THR A 161 -47.32 3.84 -50.21
N ALA A 162 -47.12 4.57 -49.12
CA ALA A 162 -46.25 5.74 -49.10
C ALA A 162 -44.81 5.32 -49.42
N PRO A 163 -44.19 5.79 -50.52
CA PRO A 163 -42.80 5.50 -50.80
C PRO A 163 -41.94 6.25 -49.77
N ALA A 164 -41.21 5.51 -48.93
CA ALA A 164 -40.22 6.09 -48.04
C ALA A 164 -39.21 6.89 -48.88
N SER A 165 -39.26 8.22 -48.76
CA SER A 165 -38.45 9.12 -49.57
C SER A 165 -37.02 9.09 -49.04
N ALA A 166 -36.24 8.13 -49.55
CA ALA A 166 -34.84 7.97 -49.17
C ALA A 166 -34.08 9.26 -49.47
N ILE A 167 -33.54 9.89 -48.44
CA ILE A 167 -32.75 11.12 -48.54
C ILE A 167 -31.39 10.74 -49.15
N THR A 168 -31.30 10.82 -50.47
CA THR A 168 -30.08 10.52 -51.24
C THR A 168 -29.10 11.69 -51.21
N ASP A 169 -28.78 12.19 -50.01
CA ASP A 169 -27.72 13.18 -49.81
C ASP A 169 -26.49 12.50 -49.20
N PRO A 170 -25.55 11.99 -50.02
CA PRO A 170 -24.45 11.12 -49.57
C PRO A 170 -23.44 11.83 -48.67
N ASN A 171 -23.52 13.17 -48.52
CA ASN A 171 -22.66 13.94 -47.63
C ASN A 171 -23.19 14.01 -46.19
N SER A 172 -24.46 13.68 -45.96
CA SER A 172 -25.07 13.60 -44.62
C SER A 172 -24.74 12.30 -43.88
N ILE A 173 -24.42 11.24 -44.62
CA ILE A 173 -24.19 9.89 -44.10
C ILE A 173 -22.72 9.76 -43.66
N ASN A 174 -22.47 9.66 -42.35
CA ASN A 174 -21.44 8.83 -41.69
C ASN A 174 -21.19 9.20 -40.21
N THR A 175 -21.71 10.33 -39.70
CA THR A 175 -21.55 10.71 -38.29
C THR A 175 -22.49 9.92 -37.38
N CYS A 176 -22.19 8.64 -37.15
CA CYS A 176 -22.86 7.79 -36.15
C CYS A 176 -22.65 8.23 -34.68
N ALA A 177 -21.93 9.34 -34.45
CA ALA A 177 -22.08 10.11 -33.23
C ALA A 177 -23.40 10.91 -33.31
N GLY A 178 -24.51 10.21 -33.06
CA GLY A 178 -25.81 10.86 -32.88
C GLY A 178 -25.85 11.72 -31.62
N ASP A 179 -27.01 12.34 -31.35
CA ASP A 179 -27.19 13.18 -30.16
C ASP A 179 -26.77 12.47 -28.88
N TRP A 180 -26.08 13.21 -28.01
CA TRP A 180 -25.47 12.68 -26.80
C TRP A 180 -26.55 12.15 -25.85
N ASP A 181 -26.65 10.83 -25.79
CA ASP A 181 -27.51 10.13 -24.85
C ASP A 181 -27.04 10.32 -23.40
N TRP A 182 -27.93 9.96 -22.47
CA TRP A 182 -27.68 10.09 -21.04
C TRP A 182 -26.52 9.19 -20.52
N GLN A 183 -26.08 8.16 -21.27
CA GLN A 183 -24.89 7.37 -20.93
C GLN A 183 -23.61 8.11 -21.31
N GLY A 184 -23.57 8.78 -22.46
CA GLY A 184 -22.50 9.68 -22.86
C GLY A 184 -22.37 10.86 -21.90
N TRP A 185 -23.49 11.47 -21.51
CA TRP A 185 -23.53 12.46 -20.44
C TRP A 185 -23.11 11.89 -19.09
N GLY A 186 -23.54 10.68 -18.72
CA GLY A 186 -23.13 10.00 -17.48
C GLY A 186 -21.61 9.74 -17.43
N LEU A 187 -21.01 9.32 -18.56
CA LEU A 187 -19.56 9.15 -18.70
C LEU A 187 -18.83 10.48 -18.52
N VAL A 188 -19.26 11.55 -19.20
CA VAL A 188 -18.61 12.87 -19.09
C VAL A 188 -18.86 13.53 -17.73
N ALA A 189 -20.02 13.31 -17.11
CA ALA A 189 -20.31 13.72 -15.73
C ALA A 189 -19.41 12.97 -14.73
N GLY A 190 -19.24 11.66 -14.88
CA GLY A 190 -18.36 10.84 -14.05
C GLY A 190 -16.87 11.20 -14.21
N LEU A 191 -16.40 11.38 -15.45
CA LEU A 191 -15.04 11.82 -15.74
C LEU A 191 -14.79 13.27 -15.27
N GLY A 192 -15.75 14.17 -15.53
CA GLY A 192 -15.69 15.58 -15.14
C GLY A 192 -15.68 15.75 -13.62
N SER A 193 -16.63 15.13 -12.91
CA SER A 193 -16.66 15.15 -11.44
C SER A 193 -15.43 14.47 -10.83
N GLY A 194 -14.96 13.36 -11.40
CA GLY A 194 -13.71 12.69 -11.00
C GLY A 194 -12.47 13.59 -11.17
N LEU A 195 -12.38 14.34 -12.27
CA LEU A 195 -11.31 15.32 -12.51
C LEU A 195 -11.42 16.54 -11.58
N ILE A 196 -12.63 17.03 -11.30
CA ILE A 196 -12.87 18.15 -10.38
C ILE A 196 -12.50 17.74 -8.94
N VAL A 197 -13.05 16.63 -8.43
CA VAL A 197 -12.77 16.13 -7.07
C VAL A 197 -11.29 15.75 -6.94
N GLY A 198 -10.72 15.04 -7.92
CA GLY A 198 -9.29 14.70 -7.95
C GLY A 198 -8.40 15.94 -8.01
N GLY A 199 -8.77 16.96 -8.79
CA GLY A 199 -8.08 18.24 -8.88
C GLY A 199 -8.13 19.04 -7.56
N ILE A 200 -9.29 19.07 -6.89
CA ILE A 200 -9.45 19.68 -5.57
C ILE A 200 -8.61 18.95 -4.52
N MET A 201 -8.65 17.61 -4.48
CA MET A 201 -7.80 16.81 -3.58
C MET A 201 -6.31 17.04 -3.85
N TRP A 202 -5.90 17.17 -5.11
CA TRP A 202 -4.52 17.46 -5.49
C TRP A 202 -4.09 18.89 -5.12
N LEU A 203 -4.96 19.88 -5.27
CA LEU A 203 -4.73 21.25 -4.82
C LEU A 203 -4.58 21.32 -3.29
N ILE A 204 -5.49 20.68 -2.56
CA ILE A 204 -5.43 20.54 -1.10
C ILE A 204 -4.12 19.86 -0.69
N TRP A 205 -3.72 18.78 -1.38
CA TRP A 205 -2.44 18.10 -1.14
C TRP A 205 -1.23 19.01 -1.41
N LEU A 206 -1.23 19.85 -2.46
CA LEU A 206 -0.16 20.82 -2.69
C LEU A 206 -0.07 21.87 -1.58
N LEU A 207 -1.21 22.42 -1.14
CA LEU A 207 -1.27 23.41 -0.06
C LEU A 207 -0.81 22.80 1.28
N LEU A 208 -1.29 21.59 1.61
CA LEU A 208 -0.88 20.86 2.80
C LEU A 208 0.60 20.43 2.73
N LYS A 209 1.11 20.03 1.57
CA LYS A 209 2.54 19.74 1.37
C LYS A 209 3.43 20.97 1.61
N ARG A 210 2.98 22.17 1.21
CA ARG A 210 3.69 23.43 1.48
C ARG A 210 3.65 23.82 2.96
N LYS A 211 2.53 23.61 3.66
CA LYS A 211 2.39 23.93 5.10
C LYS A 211 2.97 22.87 6.04
N LEU A 212 2.98 21.59 5.63
CA LEU A 212 3.33 20.43 6.47
C LEU A 212 4.33 19.50 5.74
N PRO A 213 5.52 19.99 5.31
CA PRO A 213 6.54 19.17 4.67
C PRO A 213 6.98 17.98 5.56
N GLY A 214 6.88 18.15 6.89
CA GLY A 214 7.09 17.09 7.88
C GLY A 214 6.31 15.80 7.58
N ILE A 215 5.05 15.91 7.16
CA ILE A 215 4.13 14.78 6.94
C ILE A 215 4.13 14.33 5.47
N TYR A 216 4.22 15.28 4.53
CA TYR A 216 4.08 14.99 3.10
C TYR A 216 5.40 14.72 2.37
N ALA A 217 6.55 14.97 2.99
CA ALA A 217 7.87 14.65 2.44
C ALA A 217 8.86 14.12 3.50
N PRO A 218 8.49 13.19 4.41
CA PRO A 218 9.33 12.83 5.55
C PRO A 218 10.76 12.36 5.22
N ARG A 219 10.97 11.75 4.05
CA ARG A 219 12.31 11.34 3.57
C ARG A 219 13.28 12.52 3.40
N THR A 220 12.79 13.75 3.19
CA THR A 220 13.65 14.93 2.99
C THR A 220 14.32 15.45 4.27
N TRP A 221 13.84 15.08 5.45
CA TRP A 221 14.44 15.46 6.73
C TRP A 221 14.91 14.24 7.55
N ALA A 222 14.14 13.15 7.57
CA ALA A 222 14.41 11.99 8.41
C ALA A 222 15.69 11.22 8.03
N ILE A 223 16.10 11.25 6.76
CA ILE A 223 17.31 10.58 6.29
C ILE A 223 18.52 11.52 6.33
N SER A 224 19.70 10.96 6.59
CA SER A 224 21.01 11.61 6.46
C SER A 224 21.25 12.22 5.07
N GLN A 225 22.01 13.32 5.04
CA GLN A 225 22.00 14.27 3.92
C GLN A 225 22.43 13.70 2.56
N GLU A 226 23.30 12.69 2.56
CA GLU A 226 23.83 12.02 1.35
C GLU A 226 22.76 11.26 0.55
N PHE A 227 21.70 10.79 1.22
CA PHE A 227 20.61 10.00 0.62
C PHE A 227 19.34 10.82 0.38
N ARG A 228 19.34 12.13 0.69
CA ARG A 228 18.16 12.98 0.50
C ARG A 228 17.86 13.18 -0.99
N PRO A 229 16.57 13.15 -1.41
CA PRO A 229 16.22 13.39 -2.81
C PRO A 229 16.63 14.80 -3.25
N SER A 230 17.05 14.92 -4.51
CA SER A 230 17.39 16.23 -5.10
C SER A 230 16.18 17.14 -5.16
N LYS A 231 16.39 18.46 -4.98
CA LYS A 231 15.31 19.46 -4.94
C LYS A 231 14.43 19.37 -6.18
N TRP A 232 13.16 19.02 -5.96
CA TRP A 232 12.19 18.81 -7.03
C TRP A 232 11.81 20.11 -7.74
N THR A 233 11.87 20.10 -9.07
CA THR A 233 11.27 21.12 -9.93
C THR A 233 9.90 20.65 -10.43
N PHE A 234 9.01 21.58 -10.78
CA PHE A 234 7.69 21.26 -11.35
C PHE A 234 7.80 20.38 -12.61
N LEU A 235 8.80 20.64 -13.47
CA LEU A 235 9.08 19.81 -14.64
C LEU A 235 9.46 18.37 -14.28
N SER A 236 10.25 18.16 -13.22
CA SER A 236 10.61 16.80 -12.75
C SER A 236 9.46 16.04 -12.09
N PHE A 237 8.39 16.73 -11.65
CA PHE A 237 7.15 16.11 -11.20
C PHE A 237 6.28 15.67 -12.37
N LEU A 238 6.04 16.54 -13.37
CA LEU A 238 5.22 16.21 -14.54
C LEU A 238 5.89 15.21 -15.49
N LEU A 239 7.21 15.30 -15.68
CA LEU A 239 7.96 14.47 -16.63
C LEU A 239 8.92 13.51 -15.90
N PRO A 240 8.41 12.59 -15.04
CA PRO A 240 9.24 11.72 -14.21
C PRO A 240 10.17 10.82 -15.04
N PHE A 241 9.74 10.43 -16.24
CA PHE A 241 10.51 9.56 -17.13
C PHE A 241 11.86 10.17 -17.56
N LEU A 242 12.00 11.50 -17.57
CA LEU A 242 13.27 12.19 -17.88
C LEU A 242 14.34 12.03 -16.79
N ARG A 243 13.94 11.67 -15.56
CA ARG A 243 14.85 11.48 -14.42
C ARG A 243 14.61 10.14 -13.74
N LEU A 244 14.43 9.06 -14.49
CA LEU A 244 14.47 7.72 -13.91
C LEU A 244 15.87 7.47 -13.31
N PRO A 245 15.99 7.14 -12.01
CA PRO A 245 17.29 7.03 -11.36
C PRO A 245 18.02 5.75 -11.83
N SER A 246 18.89 5.91 -12.81
CA SER A 246 19.58 4.83 -13.53
C SER A 246 20.40 3.89 -12.65
N ASN A 247 20.87 4.36 -11.50
CA ASN A 247 21.79 3.67 -10.60
C ASN A 247 21.22 3.41 -9.20
N ALA A 248 19.98 3.81 -8.89
CA ALA A 248 19.43 3.68 -7.53
C ALA A 248 18.94 2.25 -7.26
N LEU A 249 19.66 1.54 -6.39
CA LEU A 249 19.39 0.15 -5.99
C LEU A 249 18.36 0.08 -4.84
N SER A 250 17.23 0.79 -4.98
CA SER A 250 16.16 0.89 -3.98
C SER A 250 14.93 0.06 -4.38
N GLU A 251 14.17 -0.44 -3.40
CA GLU A 251 12.97 -1.26 -3.57
C GLU A 251 11.96 -0.53 -4.47
N GLY A 252 11.79 0.78 -4.23
CA GLY A 252 10.94 1.63 -5.06
C GLY A 252 11.43 1.85 -6.50
N ALA A 253 12.74 1.89 -6.76
CA ALA A 253 13.28 2.07 -8.12
C ALA A 253 12.98 0.85 -9.02
N SER A 254 13.03 -0.35 -8.44
CA SER A 254 12.59 -1.57 -9.14
C SER A 254 11.07 -1.64 -9.33
N ALA A 255 10.27 -1.19 -8.35
CA ALA A 255 8.81 -1.07 -8.50
C ALA A 255 8.44 -0.08 -9.61
N LEU A 256 9.10 1.09 -9.67
CA LEU A 256 8.96 2.07 -10.76
C LEU A 256 9.31 1.49 -12.13
N SER A 257 10.28 0.57 -12.20
CA SER A 257 10.62 -0.13 -13.44
C SER A 257 9.49 -1.06 -13.91
N VAL A 258 8.73 -1.67 -13.00
CA VAL A 258 7.51 -2.44 -13.31
C VAL A 258 6.36 -1.53 -13.72
N LEU A 259 6.12 -0.44 -12.99
CA LEU A 259 5.09 0.55 -13.35
C LEU A 259 5.33 1.10 -14.76
N PHE A 260 6.59 1.40 -15.11
CA PHE A 260 6.97 1.88 -16.44
C PHE A 260 6.86 0.79 -17.53
N ALA A 261 7.05 -0.50 -17.17
CA ALA A 261 6.78 -1.62 -18.07
C ALA A 261 5.26 -1.78 -18.34
N GLY A 262 4.43 -1.71 -17.28
CA GLY A 262 2.97 -1.77 -17.38
C GLY A 262 2.37 -0.58 -18.13
N LEU A 263 2.89 0.64 -17.92
CA LEU A 263 2.54 1.83 -18.68
C LEU A 263 2.87 1.67 -20.16
N LYS A 264 4.06 1.16 -20.50
CA LYS A 264 4.45 0.88 -21.90
C LYS A 264 3.57 -0.19 -22.56
N LEU A 265 3.25 -1.26 -21.82
CA LEU A 265 2.37 -2.32 -22.28
C LEU A 265 0.98 -1.76 -22.61
N SER A 266 0.41 -1.01 -21.67
CA SER A 266 -0.92 -0.41 -21.79
C SER A 266 -0.96 0.68 -22.88
N ALA A 267 0.11 1.46 -23.05
CA ALA A 267 0.23 2.46 -24.11
C ALA A 267 0.31 1.82 -25.51
N LEU A 268 1.07 0.73 -25.67
CA LEU A 268 1.10 -0.05 -26.91
C LEU A 268 -0.30 -0.59 -27.24
N ILE A 269 -0.96 -1.22 -26.27
CA ILE A 269 -2.33 -1.75 -26.43
C ILE A 269 -3.31 -0.63 -26.78
N SER A 270 -3.25 0.50 -26.06
CA SER A 270 -4.15 1.65 -26.27
C SER A 270 -3.99 2.28 -27.65
N LEU A 271 -2.75 2.38 -28.15
CA LEU A 271 -2.47 2.89 -29.49
C LEU A 271 -3.02 1.94 -30.57
N LEU A 272 -2.89 0.62 -30.38
CA LEU A 272 -3.49 -0.37 -31.28
C LEU A 272 -5.03 -0.37 -31.23
N ALA A 273 -5.61 -0.20 -30.05
CA ALA A 273 -7.05 -0.11 -29.86
C ALA A 273 -7.65 1.14 -30.53
N LEU A 274 -7.12 2.33 -30.22
CA LEU A 274 -7.62 3.60 -30.77
C LEU A 274 -7.24 3.83 -32.23
N GLY A 275 -6.03 3.43 -32.65
CA GLY A 275 -5.51 3.69 -34.01
C GLY A 275 -5.78 2.57 -35.03
N GLY A 276 -6.02 1.34 -34.57
CA GLY A 276 -6.25 0.18 -35.44
C GLY A 276 -7.66 -0.41 -35.29
N VAL A 277 -8.08 -0.73 -34.07
CA VAL A 277 -9.35 -1.44 -33.83
C VAL A 277 -10.56 -0.52 -33.98
N LEU A 278 -10.54 0.69 -33.40
CA LEU A 278 -11.66 1.63 -33.45
C LEU A 278 -12.02 2.05 -34.89
N PRO A 279 -11.08 2.41 -35.80
CA PRO A 279 -11.42 2.67 -37.20
C PRO A 279 -11.99 1.45 -37.93
N MET A 280 -11.52 0.24 -37.61
CA MET A 280 -12.01 -1.03 -38.20
C MET A 280 -13.42 -1.41 -37.73
N ILE A 281 -13.82 -1.00 -36.52
CA ILE A 281 -15.20 -1.10 -36.02
C ILE A 281 -16.10 -0.07 -36.73
N LEU A 282 -15.61 1.17 -36.92
CA LEU A 282 -16.40 2.28 -37.44
C LEU A 282 -16.64 2.25 -38.96
N ALA A 283 -15.63 1.93 -39.75
CA ALA A 283 -15.63 2.21 -41.19
C ALA A 283 -16.68 1.39 -41.95
N GLY A 284 -17.78 2.01 -42.41
CA GLY A 284 -18.79 1.29 -43.21
C GLY A 284 -19.48 0.15 -42.45
N VAL A 285 -19.94 0.42 -41.23
CA VAL A 285 -21.02 -0.31 -40.55
C VAL A 285 -22.12 0.72 -40.30
N PRO A 286 -23.42 0.46 -40.51
CA PRO A 286 -24.48 1.40 -40.12
C PRO A 286 -24.48 1.67 -38.61
N CYS A 287 -25.18 2.71 -38.16
CA CYS A 287 -25.30 3.02 -36.74
C CYS A 287 -26.26 2.03 -36.06
N LEU A 288 -25.98 1.61 -34.82
CA LEU A 288 -26.87 0.74 -34.06
C LEU A 288 -28.15 1.50 -33.64
N SER A 289 -28.05 2.82 -33.42
CA SER A 289 -29.18 3.72 -33.15
C SER A 289 -30.20 3.89 -34.30
N GLU A 290 -29.83 3.47 -35.51
CA GLU A 290 -30.67 3.43 -36.73
C GLU A 290 -31.19 2.04 -37.06
N THR A 291 -30.43 0.99 -36.69
CA THR A 291 -30.68 -0.41 -37.10
C THR A 291 -31.28 -1.29 -36.00
N SER A 292 -31.16 -0.90 -34.73
CA SER A 292 -31.94 -1.52 -33.65
C SER A 292 -33.39 -1.06 -33.70
N PRO A 293 -34.38 -1.97 -33.55
CA PRO A 293 -35.77 -1.57 -33.42
C PRO A 293 -35.94 -0.70 -32.17
N GLN A 294 -36.77 0.34 -32.26
CA GLN A 294 -37.11 1.15 -31.08
C GLN A 294 -37.75 0.26 -30.02
N ASN A 295 -37.17 0.25 -28.81
CA ASN A 295 -37.80 -0.41 -27.68
C ASN A 295 -39.06 0.36 -27.29
N ASN A 296 -40.22 -0.31 -27.30
CA ASN A 296 -41.52 0.27 -26.94
C ASN A 296 -41.55 0.85 -25.51
N LEU A 297 -40.63 0.43 -24.63
CA LEU A 297 -40.47 0.93 -23.27
C LEU A 297 -39.52 2.15 -23.15
N GLY A 298 -39.00 2.64 -24.27
CA GLY A 298 -37.98 3.69 -24.30
C GLY A 298 -36.55 3.16 -24.13
N GLY A 299 -35.59 4.01 -24.47
CA GLY A 299 -34.16 3.70 -24.48
C GLY A 299 -33.65 3.21 -25.84
N ARG A 300 -32.69 3.95 -26.40
CA ARG A 300 -31.82 3.48 -27.50
C ARG A 300 -30.59 2.77 -26.91
N LEU A 301 -29.96 1.92 -27.71
CA LEU A 301 -28.57 1.50 -27.45
C LEU A 301 -27.66 2.75 -27.46
N GLY A 302 -26.80 2.86 -26.45
CA GLY A 302 -26.00 4.07 -26.23
C GLY A 302 -24.81 4.18 -27.18
N THR A 303 -24.39 5.42 -27.44
CA THR A 303 -23.19 5.81 -28.20
C THR A 303 -21.93 5.04 -27.79
N LEU A 304 -21.76 4.71 -26.52
CA LEU A 304 -20.65 3.85 -26.05
C LEU A 304 -20.68 2.43 -26.63
N THR A 305 -21.86 1.87 -26.90
CA THR A 305 -22.03 0.56 -27.54
C THR A 305 -21.84 0.64 -29.06
N ASP A 306 -22.29 1.72 -29.70
CA ASP A 306 -22.02 2.06 -31.12
C ASP A 306 -20.52 2.26 -31.42
N LEU A 307 -19.71 2.55 -30.40
CA LEU A 307 -18.25 2.72 -30.50
C LEU A 307 -17.46 1.51 -29.95
N SER A 308 -18.15 0.37 -29.73
CA SER A 308 -17.57 -0.88 -29.21
C SER A 308 -17.57 -2.01 -30.24
N LEU A 309 -16.84 -3.08 -29.93
CA LEU A 309 -16.82 -4.31 -30.75
C LEU A 309 -18.22 -4.94 -30.92
N LEU A 310 -19.15 -4.68 -29.99
CA LEU A 310 -20.53 -5.21 -30.04
C LEU A 310 -21.28 -4.78 -31.31
N ARG A 311 -20.97 -3.60 -31.87
CA ARG A 311 -21.53 -3.15 -33.15
C ARG A 311 -21.14 -4.05 -34.32
N LEU A 312 -19.88 -4.49 -34.36
CA LEU A 312 -19.40 -5.42 -35.39
C LEU A 312 -19.98 -6.83 -35.20
N LEU A 313 -20.20 -7.24 -33.94
CA LEU A 313 -20.79 -8.54 -33.58
C LEU A 313 -22.30 -8.60 -33.86
N ASN A 314 -23.05 -7.53 -33.62
CA ASN A 314 -24.47 -7.47 -33.99
C ASN A 314 -24.65 -7.42 -35.52
N ALA A 315 -23.71 -6.85 -36.27
CA ALA A 315 -23.70 -6.93 -37.74
C ALA A 315 -23.34 -8.33 -38.30
N LEU A 316 -22.96 -9.28 -37.44
CA LEU A 316 -22.69 -10.68 -37.78
C LEU A 316 -23.83 -11.64 -37.41
N ASP A 317 -24.85 -11.17 -36.70
CA ASP A 317 -25.95 -11.98 -36.20
C ASP A 317 -27.23 -11.72 -37.02
N PRO A 318 -27.49 -12.49 -38.10
CA PRO A 318 -28.68 -12.32 -38.93
C PRO A 318 -29.91 -12.87 -38.20
N SER A 319 -30.39 -12.14 -37.19
CA SER A 319 -31.58 -12.51 -36.42
C SER A 319 -32.76 -12.82 -37.36
N PRO A 320 -33.34 -14.03 -37.30
CA PRO A 320 -34.37 -14.46 -38.25
C PRO A 320 -35.67 -13.65 -38.13
N ASP A 321 -35.91 -13.06 -36.96
CA ASP A 321 -37.10 -12.27 -36.63
C ASP A 321 -37.01 -10.81 -37.10
N SER A 322 -35.88 -10.41 -37.70
CA SER A 322 -35.75 -9.13 -38.40
C SER A 322 -36.86 -9.02 -39.46
N ALA A 323 -37.72 -8.00 -39.39
CA ALA A 323 -38.94 -7.93 -40.20
C ALA A 323 -38.70 -8.00 -41.73
N ALA A 324 -37.53 -7.54 -42.20
CA ALA A 324 -37.08 -7.72 -43.58
C ALA A 324 -36.91 -9.21 -43.96
N THR A 325 -36.32 -10.01 -43.07
CA THR A 325 -36.14 -11.46 -43.22
C THR A 325 -37.46 -12.22 -43.15
N SER A 326 -38.38 -11.83 -42.26
CA SER A 326 -39.70 -12.48 -42.14
C SER A 326 -40.59 -12.28 -43.37
N ASN A 327 -40.52 -11.10 -44.00
CA ASN A 327 -41.25 -10.82 -45.23
C ASN A 327 -40.61 -11.49 -46.46
N ALA A 328 -39.27 -11.50 -46.55
CA ALA A 328 -38.55 -12.20 -47.61
C ALA A 328 -38.76 -13.72 -47.56
N SER A 329 -38.71 -14.32 -46.37
CA SER A 329 -38.94 -15.77 -46.18
C SER A 329 -40.38 -16.18 -46.48
N ARG A 330 -41.39 -15.40 -46.04
CA ARG A 330 -42.80 -15.64 -46.42
C ARG A 330 -43.01 -15.61 -47.94
N LEU A 331 -42.40 -14.66 -48.65
CA LEU A 331 -42.45 -14.60 -50.12
C LEU A 331 -41.71 -15.77 -50.80
N MET A 332 -40.63 -16.29 -50.19
CA MET A 332 -39.92 -17.47 -50.70
C MET A 332 -40.74 -18.75 -50.59
N PHE A 333 -41.49 -18.94 -49.50
CA PHE A 333 -42.29 -20.16 -49.29
C PHE A 333 -43.65 -20.16 -50.01
N SER A 334 -44.12 -19.02 -50.54
CA SER A 334 -45.41 -18.91 -51.22
C SER A 334 -45.39 -19.17 -52.74
N SER A 335 -44.23 -19.50 -53.33
CA SER A 335 -44.05 -19.63 -54.80
C SER A 335 -43.23 -20.88 -55.18
N PRO A 336 -43.86 -22.04 -55.46
CA PRO A 336 -43.17 -23.33 -55.59
C PRO A 336 -42.43 -23.56 -56.93
N SER A 337 -42.46 -22.61 -57.86
CA SER A 337 -41.83 -22.78 -59.18
C SER A 337 -41.42 -21.46 -59.84
N LEU A 338 -40.13 -21.10 -59.74
CA LEU A 338 -39.25 -20.73 -60.88
C LEU A 338 -37.93 -20.10 -60.43
N VAL A 339 -36.82 -20.68 -60.90
CA VAL A 339 -35.45 -20.13 -60.98
C VAL A 339 -34.80 -19.67 -59.66
N SER A 340 -33.67 -20.29 -59.32
CA SER A 340 -32.71 -19.82 -58.33
C SER A 340 -31.98 -18.55 -58.79
N ARG A 341 -32.71 -17.45 -59.01
CA ARG A 341 -32.12 -16.12 -59.18
C ARG A 341 -31.47 -15.74 -57.86
N SER A 342 -30.15 -15.65 -57.86
CA SER A 342 -29.39 -14.98 -56.82
C SER A 342 -29.82 -13.51 -56.76
N LEU A 343 -30.81 -13.21 -55.93
CA LEU A 343 -31.06 -11.85 -55.47
C LEU A 343 -29.74 -11.32 -54.92
N THR A 344 -29.21 -10.25 -55.53
CA THR A 344 -27.94 -9.63 -55.17
C THR A 344 -28.10 -8.90 -53.85
N SER A 345 -28.31 -9.65 -52.76
CA SER A 345 -28.65 -9.06 -51.47
C SER A 345 -27.47 -8.22 -50.97
N THR A 346 -27.73 -6.95 -50.71
CA THR A 346 -26.80 -5.99 -50.11
C THR A 346 -26.37 -6.39 -48.69
N ILE A 347 -27.02 -7.40 -48.10
CA ILE A 347 -26.73 -7.99 -46.79
C ILE A 347 -25.54 -8.97 -46.87
N ALA A 348 -25.44 -9.80 -47.91
CA ALA A 348 -24.36 -10.79 -48.07
C ALA A 348 -22.92 -10.19 -48.06
N PRO A 349 -22.62 -9.06 -48.74
CA PRO A 349 -21.29 -8.43 -48.65
C PRO A 349 -21.01 -7.77 -47.30
N ALA A 350 -22.03 -7.40 -46.52
CA ALA A 350 -21.84 -6.83 -45.19
C ALA A 350 -21.32 -7.89 -44.20
N ILE A 351 -21.95 -9.07 -44.17
CA ILE A 351 -21.56 -10.19 -43.29
C ILE A 351 -20.13 -10.68 -43.62
N SER A 352 -19.78 -10.79 -44.91
CA SER A 352 -18.43 -11.19 -45.30
C SER A 352 -17.38 -10.12 -44.97
N SER A 353 -17.71 -8.84 -45.14
CA SER A 353 -16.86 -7.73 -44.67
C SER A 353 -16.64 -7.80 -43.16
N ALA A 354 -17.69 -8.02 -42.37
CA ALA A 354 -17.60 -8.10 -40.91
C ALA A 354 -16.69 -9.26 -40.43
N ARG A 355 -16.81 -10.46 -41.04
CA ARG A 355 -15.90 -11.59 -40.76
C ARG A 355 -14.44 -11.26 -41.08
N VAL A 356 -14.17 -10.65 -42.23
CA VAL A 356 -12.81 -10.24 -42.63
C VAL A 356 -12.22 -9.23 -41.62
N ARG A 357 -13.02 -8.28 -41.11
CA ARG A 357 -12.57 -7.32 -40.09
C ARG A 357 -12.25 -7.99 -38.76
N LEU A 358 -13.06 -8.95 -38.29
CA LEU A 358 -12.73 -9.72 -37.08
C LEU A 358 -11.42 -10.51 -37.23
N ILE A 359 -11.14 -11.06 -38.41
CA ILE A 359 -9.88 -11.74 -38.70
C ILE A 359 -8.71 -10.74 -38.66
N ILE A 360 -8.86 -9.55 -39.23
CA ILE A 360 -7.83 -8.49 -39.18
C ILE A 360 -7.60 -8.01 -37.74
N ILE A 361 -8.66 -7.80 -36.95
CA ILE A 361 -8.56 -7.44 -35.52
C ILE A 361 -7.84 -8.55 -34.73
N LEU A 362 -8.13 -9.82 -35.01
CA LEU A 362 -7.44 -10.95 -34.39
C LEU A 362 -5.94 -11.00 -34.77
N VAL A 363 -5.58 -10.69 -36.01
CA VAL A 363 -4.18 -10.62 -36.46
C VAL A 363 -3.45 -9.45 -35.81
N ILE A 364 -4.06 -8.27 -35.71
CA ILE A 364 -3.52 -7.10 -34.98
C ILE A 364 -3.28 -7.46 -33.51
N LEU A 365 -4.27 -8.10 -32.86
CA LEU A 365 -4.20 -8.55 -31.49
C LEU A 365 -3.07 -9.58 -31.27
N ALA A 366 -2.99 -10.61 -32.11
CA ALA A 366 -1.98 -11.66 -31.99
C ALA A 366 -0.55 -11.16 -32.27
N VAL A 367 -0.35 -10.42 -33.36
CA VAL A 367 0.99 -10.02 -33.81
C VAL A 367 1.49 -8.77 -33.10
N LEU A 368 0.68 -7.71 -33.05
CA LEU A 368 1.14 -6.40 -32.56
C LEU A 368 0.96 -6.24 -31.04
N ALA A 369 -0.18 -6.64 -30.48
CA ALA A 369 -0.41 -6.54 -29.03
C ALA A 369 0.27 -7.67 -28.25
N CYS A 370 -0.03 -8.94 -28.54
CA CYS A 370 0.58 -10.07 -27.85
C CYS A 370 2.09 -10.19 -28.20
N GLY A 371 2.45 -10.18 -29.49
CA GLY A 371 3.86 -10.25 -29.92
C GLY A 371 4.70 -9.04 -29.49
N GLY A 372 4.20 -7.82 -29.72
CA GLY A 372 4.89 -6.59 -29.30
C GLY A 372 4.98 -6.44 -27.78
N GLY A 373 3.91 -6.80 -27.06
CA GLY A 373 3.91 -6.84 -25.60
C GLY A 373 4.89 -7.86 -25.03
N LEU A 374 4.97 -9.06 -25.62
CA LEU A 374 5.94 -10.09 -25.24
C LEU A 374 7.38 -9.62 -25.45
N PHE A 375 7.67 -8.88 -26.53
CA PHE A 375 8.98 -8.24 -26.73
C PHE A 375 9.30 -7.20 -25.64
N VAL A 376 8.34 -6.34 -25.26
CA VAL A 376 8.51 -5.38 -24.15
C VAL A 376 8.78 -6.11 -22.82
N ILE A 377 8.07 -7.19 -22.54
CA ILE A 377 8.25 -8.02 -21.33
C ILE A 377 9.62 -8.69 -21.32
N VAL A 378 10.03 -9.34 -22.41
CA VAL A 378 11.36 -9.99 -22.50
C VAL A 378 12.49 -8.98 -22.36
N ARG A 379 12.36 -7.77 -22.95
CA ARG A 379 13.36 -6.70 -22.83
C ARG A 379 13.43 -6.13 -21.41
N THR A 380 12.30 -5.89 -20.76
CA THR A 380 12.27 -5.36 -19.38
C THR A 380 12.73 -6.40 -18.36
N TYR A 381 12.32 -7.67 -18.49
CA TYR A 381 12.82 -8.78 -17.69
C TYR A 381 14.35 -8.95 -17.83
N ALA A 382 14.90 -8.88 -19.05
CA ALA A 382 16.34 -8.93 -19.26
C ALA A 382 17.10 -7.75 -18.62
N SER A 383 16.50 -6.56 -18.62
CA SER A 383 17.05 -5.38 -17.94
C SER A 383 17.04 -5.54 -16.42
N LEU A 384 15.93 -6.00 -15.83
CA LEU A 384 15.83 -6.31 -14.40
C LEU A 384 16.78 -7.43 -13.99
N MET A 385 16.99 -8.44 -14.83
CA MET A 385 17.98 -9.49 -14.57
C MET A 385 19.42 -8.97 -14.61
N LYS A 386 19.73 -7.99 -15.48
CA LYS A 386 21.04 -7.31 -15.48
C LYS A 386 21.24 -6.49 -14.20
N LEU A 387 20.18 -5.85 -13.68
CA LEU A 387 20.21 -5.12 -12.41
C LEU A 387 20.38 -6.07 -11.21
N LYS A 388 19.60 -7.16 -11.10
CA LYS A 388 19.75 -8.20 -10.06
C LYS A 388 21.18 -8.75 -10.03
N LYS A 389 21.71 -9.21 -11.18
CA LYS A 389 23.12 -9.66 -11.29
C LYS A 389 24.13 -8.55 -10.97
N GLY A 390 23.81 -7.29 -11.31
CA GLY A 390 24.65 -6.14 -11.00
C GLY A 390 24.78 -5.91 -9.49
N PHE A 391 23.66 -5.95 -8.77
CA PHE A 391 23.59 -5.85 -7.32
C PHE A 391 24.29 -7.03 -6.63
N GLU A 392 23.98 -8.27 -7.02
CA GLU A 392 24.58 -9.48 -6.45
C GLU A 392 26.10 -9.49 -6.57
N ASN A 393 26.66 -9.02 -7.70
CA ASN A 393 28.11 -8.96 -7.89
C ASN A 393 28.77 -7.71 -7.28
N ARG A 394 28.16 -6.51 -7.41
CA ARG A 394 28.78 -5.24 -6.95
C ARG A 394 28.52 -4.93 -5.49
N THR A 395 27.26 -5.06 -5.06
CA THR A 395 26.83 -4.73 -3.69
C THR A 395 27.10 -5.90 -2.77
N CYS A 396 26.62 -7.10 -3.10
CA CYS A 396 26.74 -8.27 -2.22
C CYS A 396 28.05 -9.07 -2.40
N GLN A 397 28.87 -8.82 -3.43
CA GLN A 397 30.08 -9.60 -3.76
C GLN A 397 29.85 -11.14 -3.89
N LYS A 398 28.65 -11.53 -4.36
CA LYS A 398 28.12 -12.92 -4.38
C LYS A 398 27.93 -13.57 -3.00
N MET A 399 28.00 -12.80 -1.91
CA MET A 399 27.66 -13.24 -0.56
C MET A 399 26.14 -13.32 -0.40
N GLU A 400 25.69 -14.28 0.39
CA GLU A 400 24.30 -14.56 0.73
C GLU A 400 24.19 -14.68 2.26
N MET A 401 22.99 -14.42 2.80
CA MET A 401 22.66 -14.56 4.22
C MET A 401 21.50 -15.55 4.36
N VAL A 402 21.66 -16.56 5.21
CA VAL A 402 20.75 -17.71 5.27
C VAL A 402 20.59 -18.17 6.72
N PHE A 403 19.36 -18.47 7.14
CA PHE A 403 19.04 -19.01 8.46
C PHE A 403 18.84 -20.53 8.42
N ILE A 404 19.37 -21.26 9.39
CA ILE A 404 19.17 -22.70 9.57
C ILE A 404 18.54 -22.91 10.96
N PRO A 405 17.29 -23.40 11.08
CA PRO A 405 16.64 -23.58 12.36
C PRO A 405 17.20 -24.79 13.14
N SER A 406 17.19 -24.73 14.46
CA SER A 406 17.84 -25.74 15.31
C SER A 406 17.24 -27.15 15.21
N HIS A 407 15.93 -27.25 14.94
CA HIS A 407 15.26 -28.54 14.78
C HIS A 407 15.68 -29.30 13.50
N ASP A 408 16.09 -28.60 12.44
CA ASP A 408 16.54 -29.22 11.19
C ASP A 408 18.04 -29.56 11.20
N ALA A 409 18.81 -28.93 12.10
CA ALA A 409 20.24 -29.19 12.31
C ALA A 409 20.58 -29.54 13.77
N GLY A 410 19.87 -30.52 14.34
CA GLY A 410 20.04 -30.98 15.72
C GLY A 410 21.49 -31.31 16.11
N GLY A 411 22.30 -31.85 15.18
CA GLY A 411 23.72 -32.17 15.39
C GLY A 411 24.63 -30.94 15.59
N TRP A 412 24.09 -29.73 15.46
CA TRP A 412 24.76 -28.47 15.80
C TRP A 412 24.31 -27.90 17.16
N VAL A 413 23.22 -28.38 17.76
CA VAL A 413 22.69 -27.85 19.05
C VAL A 413 23.73 -28.02 20.18
N SER A 414 24.43 -29.15 20.22
CA SER A 414 25.54 -29.40 21.15
C SER A 414 26.89 -28.85 20.66
N LYS A 415 26.89 -27.70 19.95
CA LYS A 415 28.11 -27.04 19.46
C LYS A 415 28.01 -25.53 19.61
N THR A 416 29.05 -24.94 20.21
CA THR A 416 29.22 -23.49 20.26
C THR A 416 29.33 -22.91 18.83
N GLU A 417 29.07 -21.62 18.67
CA GLU A 417 29.18 -20.91 17.38
C GLU A 417 30.53 -21.17 16.68
N GLU A 418 31.62 -21.10 17.43
CA GLU A 418 32.97 -21.36 16.95
C GLU A 418 33.19 -22.86 16.65
N GLY A 419 32.54 -23.77 17.37
CA GLY A 419 32.51 -25.21 17.05
C GLY A 419 31.82 -25.49 15.70
N VAL A 420 30.67 -24.85 15.43
CA VAL A 420 29.99 -24.92 14.12
C VAL A 420 30.86 -24.29 13.02
N ARG A 421 31.48 -23.14 13.30
CA ARG A 421 32.39 -22.45 12.37
C ARG A 421 33.61 -23.29 11.99
N ARG A 422 34.18 -24.05 12.94
CA ARG A 422 35.26 -25.03 12.70
C ARG A 422 34.76 -26.22 11.89
N LEU A 423 33.67 -26.86 12.29
CA LEU A 423 33.07 -27.99 11.57
C LEU A 423 32.83 -27.66 10.10
N LEU A 424 32.24 -26.49 9.81
CA LEU A 424 32.06 -26.00 8.45
C LEU A 424 33.40 -25.77 7.75
N ARG A 425 34.35 -25.07 8.38
CA ARG A 425 35.69 -24.79 7.81
C ARG A 425 36.44 -26.05 7.43
N ASP A 426 36.46 -27.06 8.30
CA ASP A 426 37.17 -28.32 8.10
C ASP A 426 36.53 -29.15 6.97
N TRP A 427 35.20 -29.13 6.89
CA TRP A 427 34.45 -29.75 5.81
C TRP A 427 34.62 -29.01 4.46
N PHE A 428 34.68 -27.67 4.46
CA PHE A 428 35.09 -26.90 3.27
C PHE A 428 36.55 -27.13 2.87
N ALA A 429 37.45 -27.41 3.83
CA ALA A 429 38.84 -27.76 3.55
C ALA A 429 38.94 -29.13 2.86
N LYS A 430 38.20 -30.15 3.33
CA LYS A 430 38.08 -31.45 2.66
C LYS A 430 37.56 -31.34 1.22
N MET A 431 36.69 -30.36 0.94
CA MET A 431 36.18 -30.10 -0.41
C MET A 431 37.17 -29.41 -1.35
N LYS A 432 38.31 -28.89 -0.87
CA LYS A 432 39.30 -28.18 -1.69
C LYS A 432 40.18 -29.13 -2.52
N SER A 433 39.53 -29.93 -3.36
CA SER A 433 40.15 -30.83 -4.33
C SER A 433 40.35 -30.09 -5.66
N ASN A 434 41.61 -29.84 -6.02
CA ASN A 434 42.05 -29.10 -7.21
C ASN A 434 41.70 -27.58 -7.20
N ASN A 435 42.25 -26.84 -8.17
CA ASN A 435 42.26 -25.36 -8.21
C ASN A 435 40.92 -24.71 -8.69
N GLU A 436 39.77 -25.35 -8.46
CA GLU A 436 38.48 -24.76 -8.81
C GLU A 436 38.07 -23.63 -7.84
N GLU A 437 37.35 -22.61 -8.31
CA GLU A 437 36.71 -21.63 -7.42
C GLU A 437 35.71 -22.34 -6.51
N LYS A 438 35.82 -22.18 -5.18
CA LYS A 438 34.85 -22.69 -4.22
C LYS A 438 33.43 -22.23 -4.57
N GLU A 439 32.55 -23.17 -4.94
CA GLU A 439 31.13 -22.87 -5.19
C GLU A 439 30.38 -22.41 -3.93
N VAL A 440 30.85 -22.84 -2.76
CA VAL A 440 30.31 -22.48 -1.44
C VAL A 440 31.47 -22.14 -0.50
N ASP A 441 31.38 -21.01 0.19
CA ASP A 441 32.45 -20.50 1.07
C ASP A 441 31.86 -19.67 2.22
N VAL A 442 31.86 -20.23 3.44
CA VAL A 442 31.29 -19.58 4.64
C VAL A 442 32.30 -18.64 5.28
N VAL A 443 31.85 -17.42 5.56
CA VAL A 443 32.65 -16.36 6.22
C VAL A 443 32.15 -16.10 7.64
N GLY A 444 30.83 -15.99 7.81
CA GLY A 444 30.18 -15.75 9.10
C GLY A 444 29.28 -16.92 9.51
N VAL A 445 29.27 -17.22 10.80
CA VAL A 445 28.31 -18.09 11.48
C VAL A 445 27.96 -17.37 12.77
N PHE A 446 26.67 -17.25 13.07
CA PHE A 446 26.11 -16.58 14.25
C PHE A 446 25.08 -17.51 14.89
N ALA A 447 25.14 -17.76 16.20
CA ALA A 447 24.11 -18.51 16.92
C ALA A 447 23.01 -17.56 17.46
N ILE A 448 21.73 -17.95 17.30
CA ILE A 448 20.59 -17.20 17.84
C ILE A 448 20.02 -17.93 19.06
N PRO A 449 20.16 -17.39 20.29
CA PRO A 449 19.54 -17.96 21.49
C PRO A 449 18.05 -17.60 21.58
N ASP A 450 17.32 -18.16 22.55
CA ASP A 450 16.02 -17.59 22.92
C ASP A 450 16.17 -16.23 23.62
N THR A 451 15.63 -15.18 22.98
CA THR A 451 15.58 -13.80 23.47
C THR A 451 14.18 -13.36 23.93
N THR A 452 13.17 -14.23 23.99
CA THR A 452 11.77 -13.83 24.27
C THR A 452 11.58 -13.17 25.64
N GLU A 453 12.23 -13.68 26.69
CA GLU A 453 12.26 -13.05 28.01
C GLU A 453 12.95 -11.68 27.98
N LEU A 454 14.08 -11.58 27.27
CA LEU A 454 14.83 -10.34 27.07
C LEU A 454 14.01 -9.32 26.26
N GLU A 455 13.23 -9.75 25.27
CA GLU A 455 12.32 -8.94 24.46
C GLU A 455 11.19 -8.36 25.33
N GLN A 456 10.53 -9.19 26.14
CA GLN A 456 9.53 -8.72 27.11
C GLN A 456 10.14 -7.67 28.05
N LYS A 457 11.34 -7.92 28.59
CA LYS A 457 12.02 -7.00 29.50
C LYS A 457 12.45 -5.70 28.84
N VAL A 458 12.91 -5.76 27.59
CA VAL A 458 13.17 -4.59 26.74
C VAL A 458 11.89 -3.77 26.53
N GLN A 459 10.75 -4.42 26.28
CA GLN A 459 9.44 -3.78 26.13
C GLN A 459 8.94 -3.16 27.45
N GLU A 460 9.12 -3.84 28.59
CA GLU A 460 8.82 -3.30 29.93
C GLU A 460 9.67 -2.04 30.21
N ARG A 461 10.97 -2.08 29.92
CA ARG A 461 11.85 -0.91 30.02
C ARG A 461 11.39 0.21 29.10
N GLU A 462 10.99 -0.10 27.87
CA GLU A 462 10.52 0.89 26.90
C GLU A 462 9.23 1.58 27.39
N GLN A 463 8.28 0.82 27.94
CA GLN A 463 7.09 1.39 28.57
C GLN A 463 7.49 2.30 29.75
N VAL A 464 8.37 1.86 30.64
CA VAL A 464 8.84 2.65 31.78
C VAL A 464 9.61 3.90 31.35
N LEU A 465 10.32 3.85 30.23
CA LEU A 465 11.00 5.00 29.63
C LEU A 465 10.00 6.01 29.02
N ILE A 466 8.89 5.52 28.45
CA ILE A 466 7.79 6.38 27.99
C ILE A 466 7.02 7.00 29.17
N GLU A 467 6.80 6.23 30.25
CA GLU A 467 6.24 6.72 31.53
C GLU A 467 7.16 7.79 32.15
N LEU A 468 8.48 7.58 32.13
CA LEU A 468 9.50 8.53 32.56
C LEU A 468 9.49 9.80 31.69
N GLU A 469 9.67 9.69 30.37
CA GLU A 469 9.63 10.85 29.45
C GLU A 469 8.33 11.66 29.59
N MET A 470 7.19 11.00 29.85
CA MET A 470 5.92 11.68 30.10
C MET A 470 5.90 12.40 31.46
N ALA A 471 6.42 11.78 32.53
CA ALA A 471 6.52 12.40 33.84
C ALA A 471 7.46 13.63 33.83
N GLU A 472 8.64 13.51 33.21
CA GLU A 472 9.58 14.63 32.99
C GLU A 472 8.92 15.73 32.14
N THR A 473 8.22 15.37 31.06
CA THR A 473 7.50 16.34 30.20
C THR A 473 6.42 17.09 30.97
N ASN A 474 5.65 16.40 31.83
CA ASN A 474 4.60 17.02 32.64
C ASN A 474 5.19 17.94 33.72
N TYR A 475 6.30 17.53 34.35
CA TYR A 475 7.05 18.37 35.30
C TYR A 475 7.56 19.64 34.62
N ILE A 476 8.26 19.54 33.48
CA ILE A 476 8.72 20.69 32.68
C ILE A 476 7.55 21.57 32.21
N ALA A 477 6.41 20.98 31.85
CA ALA A 477 5.21 21.72 31.45
C ALA A 477 4.57 22.50 32.62
N SER A 478 4.65 22.00 33.86
CA SER A 478 4.08 22.68 35.03
C SER A 478 4.70 24.07 35.26
N PHE A 479 5.99 24.26 34.96
CA PHE A 479 6.67 25.55 35.03
C PHE A 479 6.24 26.54 33.93
N LYS A 480 5.62 26.08 32.84
CA LYS A 480 5.10 26.97 31.78
C LYS A 480 3.80 27.66 32.21
N LEU A 481 2.98 26.98 33.04
CA LEU A 481 1.71 27.49 33.55
C LEU A 481 1.88 28.59 34.62
N THR A 482 3.03 28.64 35.30
CA THR A 482 3.33 29.64 36.35
C THR A 482 3.92 30.94 35.83
N HIS A 483 4.12 31.08 34.51
CA HIS A 483 4.74 32.27 33.89
C HIS A 483 3.80 33.07 32.96
N THR A 484 2.60 32.59 32.67
CA THR A 484 1.50 33.48 32.24
C THR A 484 1.14 34.38 33.42
N ALA A 485 1.32 35.69 33.24
CA ALA A 485 1.30 36.63 34.35
C ALA A 485 -0.05 36.66 35.09
N SER A 486 0.00 36.86 36.41
CA SER A 486 -1.16 37.05 37.27
C SER A 486 -1.79 38.43 37.06
N ASP A 487 -2.39 38.66 35.89
CA ASP A 487 -3.48 39.62 35.76
C ASP A 487 -4.82 38.86 35.85
N GLY A 488 -5.73 39.38 36.66
CA GLY A 488 -6.64 38.55 37.46
C GLY A 488 -7.95 38.11 36.81
N ASP A 489 -7.93 37.63 35.56
CA ASP A 489 -9.15 37.18 34.87
C ASP A 489 -9.17 35.67 34.55
N VAL A 490 -10.32 35.03 34.75
CA VAL A 490 -10.47 33.56 34.72
C VAL A 490 -10.84 33.11 33.32
N LEU A 491 -9.83 33.00 32.45
CA LEU A 491 -10.02 32.56 31.08
C LEU A 491 -10.33 31.06 30.98
N GLU A 492 -11.53 30.75 30.49
CA GLU A 492 -11.87 29.46 29.89
C GLU A 492 -10.90 29.09 28.75
N PRO A 493 -10.80 27.81 28.35
CA PRO A 493 -9.88 27.35 27.30
C PRO A 493 -10.30 27.80 25.89
N ILE A 494 -10.10 29.09 25.59
CA ILE A 494 -10.40 29.74 24.30
C ILE A 494 -9.49 29.18 23.19
N GLY A 495 -10.07 29.03 21.99
CA GLY A 495 -9.39 28.47 20.82
C GLY A 495 -8.36 29.40 20.19
N TRP A 496 -7.36 28.79 19.54
CA TRP A 496 -6.27 29.48 18.85
C TRP A 496 -6.77 30.21 17.59
N ASN A 497 -7.04 31.51 17.71
CA ASN A 497 -7.23 32.42 16.58
C ASN A 497 -6.13 33.49 16.61
N GLU A 498 -5.17 33.41 15.71
CA GLU A 498 -4.15 34.45 15.50
C GLU A 498 -4.74 35.59 14.64
N GLY A 499 -4.89 36.80 15.19
CA GLY A 499 -5.12 37.97 14.34
C GLY A 499 -5.92 39.16 14.90
N GLU A 500 -5.40 39.87 15.90
CA GLU A 500 -5.65 41.32 16.05
C GLU A 500 -4.38 42.05 16.57
N PRO A 501 -4.12 43.32 16.19
CA PRO A 501 -2.89 44.03 16.56
C PRO A 501 -3.05 44.85 17.86
N GLU A 502 -2.08 44.77 18.77
CA GLU A 502 -2.06 45.53 20.02
C GLU A 502 -2.01 47.05 19.81
N SER A 503 -3.02 47.77 20.31
CA SER A 503 -2.95 49.23 20.50
C SER A 503 -2.20 49.58 21.79
N GLN A 504 -1.20 50.45 21.68
CA GLN A 504 -0.28 50.80 22.77
C GLN A 504 -0.99 51.44 23.99
N SER A 505 -0.60 51.03 25.20
CA SER A 505 -0.87 51.76 26.44
C SER A 505 0.38 51.77 27.33
N THR A 506 1.00 52.93 27.49
CA THR A 506 2.26 53.10 28.23
C THR A 506 2.01 53.54 29.67
N LYS A 507 2.18 52.62 30.63
CA LYS A 507 2.34 52.97 32.05
C LYS A 507 3.56 52.29 32.65
N ASN A 508 4.48 53.12 33.16
CA ASN A 508 5.66 52.67 33.90
C ASN A 508 5.25 52.30 35.33
N SER A 509 5.17 51.00 35.62
CA SER A 509 5.19 50.46 36.98
C SER A 509 6.31 49.45 37.10
N SER A 510 7.27 49.69 38.00
CA SER A 510 8.39 48.78 38.24
C SER A 510 7.86 47.40 38.65
N PRO A 511 8.30 46.29 38.01
CA PRO A 511 7.79 44.97 38.33
C PRO A 511 8.21 44.56 39.74
N VAL A 512 7.25 44.47 40.65
CA VAL A 512 7.45 43.86 41.96
C VAL A 512 7.80 42.39 41.72
N ARG A 513 9.04 42.03 42.03
CA ARG A 513 9.59 40.69 41.78
C ARG A 513 8.78 39.66 42.59
N PRO A 514 8.04 38.73 41.94
CA PRO A 514 7.23 37.77 42.69
C PRO A 514 8.15 36.89 43.53
N THR A 515 7.92 36.87 44.85
CA THR A 515 8.56 35.91 45.73
C THR A 515 8.11 34.51 45.35
N PRO A 516 9.01 33.54 45.09
CA PRO A 516 8.61 32.19 44.74
C PRO A 516 7.82 31.57 45.92
N PRO A 517 6.79 30.74 45.65
CA PRO A 517 6.05 30.02 46.69
C PRO A 517 6.98 29.28 47.66
N ASN A 518 6.61 29.23 48.94
CA ASN A 518 7.45 28.60 49.96
C ASN A 518 7.50 27.06 49.90
N ASP A 519 6.72 26.45 49.00
CA ASP A 519 6.55 25.00 48.81
C ASP A 519 7.68 24.29 48.04
N PHE A 520 8.72 25.00 47.61
CA PHE A 520 9.85 24.39 46.92
C PHE A 520 10.68 23.50 47.86
N LEU A 521 10.64 22.19 47.62
CA LEU A 521 11.24 21.15 48.48
C LEU A 521 12.78 21.12 48.49
N ALA A 522 13.46 21.73 47.52
CA ALA A 522 14.91 21.90 47.56
C ALA A 522 15.30 23.23 48.26
N PRO A 523 16.40 23.29 49.02
CA PRO A 523 16.81 24.51 49.73
C PRO A 523 16.94 25.72 48.79
N LYS A 524 16.57 26.92 49.25
CA LYS A 524 16.50 28.16 48.43
C LYS A 524 17.81 28.55 47.70
N GLY A 525 18.94 27.89 47.99
CA GLY A 525 20.17 28.00 47.20
C GLY A 525 20.16 27.25 45.85
N PHE A 526 19.42 26.15 45.72
CA PHE A 526 19.38 25.34 44.48
C PHE A 526 18.69 26.07 43.31
N TYR A 527 17.68 26.90 43.59
CA TYR A 527 16.95 27.67 42.56
C TYR A 527 17.61 29.01 42.20
N LYS A 528 18.87 29.24 42.60
CA LYS A 528 19.69 30.32 42.02
C LYS A 528 20.14 29.93 40.61
N ILE A 529 19.21 30.06 39.64
CA ILE A 529 19.59 30.18 38.23
C ILE A 529 20.60 31.34 38.15
N PRO A 530 21.83 31.12 37.67
CA PRO A 530 22.80 32.21 37.53
C PRO A 530 22.28 33.17 36.47
N THR A 531 21.86 34.37 36.91
CA THR A 531 21.38 35.41 36.00
C THR A 531 22.53 35.85 35.11
N VAL A 532 22.51 35.42 33.85
CA VAL A 532 23.46 35.83 32.81
C VAL A 532 23.32 37.33 32.60
N PHE A 533 24.20 38.10 33.23
CA PHE A 533 24.27 39.55 33.06
C PHE A 533 24.55 39.86 31.59
N HIS A 534 23.60 40.52 30.92
CA HIS A 534 23.85 41.18 29.65
C HIS A 534 24.79 42.37 29.88
N PRO A 535 26.00 42.39 29.30
CA PRO A 535 26.84 43.58 29.33
C PRO A 535 26.30 44.59 28.30
N GLN A 536 25.84 45.76 28.75
CA GLN A 536 25.54 46.86 27.83
C GLN A 536 26.84 47.58 27.42
N SER A 537 27.50 47.08 26.38
CA SER A 537 28.64 47.79 25.75
C SER A 537 28.72 47.49 24.26
N LYS A 538 28.60 48.54 23.43
CA LYS A 538 28.87 48.47 21.98
C LYS A 538 30.37 48.54 21.73
N GLU A 539 31.06 47.40 21.73
CA GLU A 539 32.43 47.35 21.22
C GLU A 539 32.70 46.04 20.47
N ARG A 540 33.48 46.13 19.39
CA ARG A 540 33.86 44.97 18.57
C ARG A 540 35.15 44.39 19.13
N LEU A 541 35.07 43.22 19.77
CA LEU A 541 36.25 42.40 20.05
C LEU A 541 36.19 41.10 19.25
N ASN A 542 37.25 40.82 18.49
CA ASN A 542 37.53 39.47 18.01
C ASN A 542 37.99 38.63 19.21
N VAL A 543 37.41 37.46 19.40
CA VAL A 543 37.81 36.52 20.45
C VAL A 543 38.60 35.37 19.82
N PRO A 544 39.90 35.22 20.10
CA PRO A 544 40.68 34.03 19.72
C PRO A 544 40.23 32.80 20.52
N VAL A 545 40.58 31.62 20.02
CA VAL A 545 40.37 30.33 20.72
C VAL A 545 41.07 30.37 22.09
N PRO A 546 40.39 30.01 23.21
CA PRO A 546 41.01 30.04 24.53
C PRO A 546 42.06 28.95 24.69
N LEU A 547 43.23 29.33 25.23
CA LEU A 547 44.25 28.41 25.71
C LEU A 547 43.91 27.89 27.12
N SER A 548 44.65 26.90 27.61
CA SER A 548 44.48 26.31 28.95
C SER A 548 44.64 27.35 30.07
N LEU A 549 43.73 27.29 31.06
CA LEU A 549 43.75 28.12 32.26
C LEU A 549 44.08 27.26 33.48
N ASN A 550 45.21 27.52 34.12
CA ASN A 550 45.50 26.99 35.45
C ASN A 550 44.60 27.69 36.48
N PHE A 551 44.24 26.97 37.54
CA PHE A 551 43.70 27.54 38.77
C PHE A 551 44.50 27.02 39.96
N ASP A 552 45.17 27.94 40.63
CA ASP A 552 45.74 27.74 41.97
C ASP A 552 44.82 28.38 43.03
N GLU A 553 45.14 28.08 44.28
CA GLU A 553 44.72 28.74 45.53
C GLU A 553 43.40 28.30 46.23
N ALA A 554 43.63 27.63 47.37
CA ALA A 554 42.86 27.62 48.62
C ALA A 554 41.36 27.20 48.63
N GLY A 555 41.11 25.95 49.02
CA GLY A 555 39.79 25.47 49.45
C GLY A 555 39.79 24.01 49.90
N GLU A 556 40.25 23.72 51.13
CA GLU A 556 40.32 22.36 51.68
C GLU A 556 38.93 21.79 52.03
N PRO A 557 38.60 20.58 51.55
CA PRO A 557 38.08 19.56 52.46
C PRO A 557 38.57 18.13 52.16
N THR A 558 39.35 17.57 53.09
CA THR A 558 39.40 16.15 53.51
C THR A 558 39.04 15.03 52.50
N ASP A 559 40.10 14.40 51.97
CA ASP A 559 40.27 12.95 51.67
C ASP A 559 39.06 12.15 51.11
N SER A 560 39.03 12.00 49.78
CA SER A 560 38.45 10.83 49.12
C SER A 560 39.55 10.06 48.37
N ARG A 561 39.89 8.87 48.86
CA ARG A 561 41.11 8.11 48.48
C ARG A 561 41.17 7.50 47.07
N PHE A 562 40.32 7.94 46.14
CA PHE A 562 40.32 7.52 44.74
C PHE A 562 40.53 8.74 43.84
N LYS A 563 41.70 8.79 43.19
CA LYS A 563 42.04 9.83 42.21
C LYS A 563 42.04 9.20 40.82
N GLU A 564 40.98 9.45 40.06
CA GLU A 564 40.78 8.84 38.74
C GLU A 564 41.82 9.36 37.74
N ILE A 565 42.58 8.44 37.14
CA ILE A 565 43.62 8.77 36.16
C ILE A 565 42.96 8.85 34.78
N ASN A 566 42.72 10.08 34.31
CA ASN A 566 42.13 10.35 33.00
C ASN A 566 43.02 9.74 31.89
N ARG A 567 42.45 8.82 31.11
CA ARG A 567 43.19 8.00 30.12
C ARG A 567 43.36 8.65 28.76
N ASP A 568 42.66 9.74 28.47
CA ASP A 568 42.53 10.25 27.09
C ASP A 568 43.57 11.33 26.72
N SER A 569 44.53 11.63 27.60
CA SER A 569 45.59 12.62 27.40
C SER A 569 46.71 12.16 26.44
N ALA A 570 46.36 11.91 25.17
CA ALA A 570 47.30 11.51 24.10
C ALA A 570 48.35 12.58 23.71
N MET A 571 48.47 13.68 24.47
CA MET A 571 49.32 14.84 24.17
C MET A 571 50.64 14.88 24.97
N TYR A 572 50.80 14.01 25.98
CA TYR A 572 52.09 13.75 26.63
C TYR A 572 52.53 12.31 26.31
N GLY A 573 53.77 12.16 25.88
CA GLY A 573 54.25 10.94 25.23
C GLY A 573 54.50 9.77 26.19
N GLY A 574 53.51 8.91 26.38
CA GLY A 574 53.68 7.62 27.06
C GLY A 574 52.34 6.96 27.39
N ARG A 575 52.05 5.80 26.79
CA ARG A 575 51.03 4.88 27.33
C ARG A 575 51.71 4.01 28.38
N PHE A 576 51.11 3.93 29.57
CA PHE A 576 51.48 2.90 30.55
C PHE A 576 50.87 1.56 30.12
N ASP A 577 51.66 0.49 30.19
CA ASP A 577 51.17 -0.85 29.86
C ASP A 577 50.25 -1.40 30.96
N ILE A 578 49.28 -2.23 30.57
CA ILE A 578 48.28 -2.77 31.50
C ILE A 578 48.96 -3.77 32.44
N GLY A 579 49.14 -3.36 33.70
CA GLY A 579 49.88 -4.10 34.73
C GLY A 579 51.20 -3.44 35.17
N GLN A 580 51.66 -2.41 34.44
CA GLN A 580 52.83 -1.63 34.81
C GLN A 580 52.55 -0.84 36.10
N ARG A 581 53.42 -0.97 37.11
CA ARG A 581 53.33 -0.16 38.34
C ARG A 581 53.76 1.27 38.02
N ILE A 582 52.91 2.22 38.38
CA ILE A 582 53.17 3.65 38.26
C ILE A 582 53.30 4.29 39.63
N LYS A 583 54.21 5.26 39.73
CA LYS A 583 54.51 6.01 40.95
C LYS A 583 54.50 7.50 40.61
N MET A 584 53.95 8.31 41.50
CA MET A 584 54.04 9.76 41.40
C MET A 584 55.45 10.18 41.84
N ASP A 585 56.19 10.87 40.98
CA ASP A 585 57.52 11.38 41.29
C ASP A 585 57.46 12.65 42.14
N GLN A 586 58.63 13.17 42.55
CA GLN A 586 58.72 14.38 43.38
C GLN A 586 58.30 15.68 42.67
N THR A 587 58.11 15.64 41.34
CA THR A 587 57.58 16.75 40.54
C THR A 587 56.07 16.64 40.29
N GLY A 588 55.43 15.58 40.79
CA GLY A 588 54.00 15.32 40.61
C GLY A 588 53.65 14.61 39.31
N ASN A 589 54.63 14.15 38.52
CA ASN A 589 54.39 13.39 37.30
C ASN A 589 54.25 11.90 37.61
N TRP A 590 53.44 11.18 36.83
CA TRP A 590 53.34 9.72 36.94
C TRP A 590 54.42 9.07 36.07
N VAL A 591 55.25 8.24 36.68
CA VAL A 591 56.40 7.58 36.05
C VAL A 591 56.30 6.06 36.35
N PRO A 592 56.72 5.15 35.45
CA PRO A 592 56.82 3.73 35.79
C PRO A 592 57.76 3.52 36.97
N ASP A 593 57.37 2.72 37.96
CA ASP A 593 58.18 2.46 39.15
C ASP A 593 59.37 1.55 38.78
N PRO A 594 60.63 2.03 38.86
CA PRO A 594 61.81 1.29 38.42
C PRO A 594 62.33 0.30 39.49
N SER A 595 61.56 0.06 40.55
CA SER A 595 61.91 -0.90 41.60
C SER A 595 62.13 -2.31 41.02
N PRO A 596 63.28 -2.97 41.26
CA PRO A 596 63.62 -4.22 40.59
C PRO A 596 62.68 -5.36 40.97
N GLN A 597 62.28 -6.15 39.98
CA GLN A 597 61.67 -7.46 40.22
C GLN A 597 62.78 -8.40 40.68
N PHE A 598 62.63 -8.98 41.88
CA PHE A 598 63.48 -10.09 42.29
C PHE A 598 63.11 -11.36 41.52
N GLU A 599 64.13 -12.17 41.26
CA GLU A 599 64.07 -13.34 40.40
C GLU A 599 63.26 -14.49 41.01
N GLU A 600 62.71 -15.34 40.14
CA GLU A 600 62.99 -16.76 40.30
C GLU A 600 63.23 -17.37 38.91
N THR A 601 64.46 -17.82 38.67
CA THR A 601 64.93 -18.31 37.37
C THR A 601 64.73 -19.81 37.23
N ASN A 602 64.44 -20.27 36.00
CA ASN A 602 64.91 -21.57 35.52
C ASN A 602 65.18 -21.48 34.02
N GLU A 603 66.42 -21.72 33.63
CA GLU A 603 66.85 -21.89 32.24
C GLU A 603 66.47 -23.30 31.77
N LEU A 604 66.16 -23.49 30.48
CA LEU A 604 67.18 -23.99 29.54
C LEU A 604 66.69 -24.06 28.08
N ASP A 605 67.65 -23.85 27.19
CA ASP A 605 67.87 -24.51 25.90
C ASP A 605 67.24 -24.04 24.56
N THR A 606 68.18 -23.87 23.63
CA THR A 606 68.17 -23.89 22.15
C THR A 606 66.93 -23.55 21.31
N SER A 607 67.03 -22.39 20.65
CA SER A 607 66.72 -22.25 19.20
C SER A 607 67.73 -23.09 18.37
N PRO A 608 67.43 -23.51 17.12
CA PRO A 608 67.42 -22.54 16.01
C PRO A 608 66.31 -22.74 14.97
N ASP A 609 66.22 -21.77 14.05
CA ASP A 609 65.42 -21.83 12.82
C ASP A 609 65.78 -23.04 11.93
N THR A 610 64.83 -23.49 11.12
CA THR A 610 64.95 -23.31 9.65
C THR A 610 63.63 -23.63 8.90
N SER A 611 63.62 -23.27 7.62
CA SER A 611 62.45 -23.24 6.74
C SER A 611 62.47 -24.30 5.63
N HIS A 612 61.27 -24.56 5.08
CA HIS A 612 61.03 -24.95 3.68
C HIS A 612 61.26 -26.41 3.21
N GLU A 613 60.38 -26.80 2.27
CA GLU A 613 60.46 -27.86 1.23
C GLU A 613 60.57 -29.36 1.57
N GLY A 614 60.00 -30.18 0.66
CA GLY A 614 60.42 -31.57 0.42
C GLY A 614 59.36 -32.67 0.59
N PRO A 615 58.96 -33.40 -0.48
CA PRO A 615 57.99 -34.51 -0.40
C PRO A 615 58.60 -35.92 -0.69
N THR A 616 57.73 -36.93 -0.84
CA THR A 616 57.97 -38.36 -1.17
C THR A 616 58.41 -39.26 0.01
N SER A 617 58.07 -40.56 0.09
CA SER A 617 57.06 -41.34 -0.65
C SER A 617 56.40 -42.45 0.21
N GLU A 618 55.44 -43.12 -0.42
CA GLU A 618 54.80 -44.41 -0.12
C GLU A 618 55.43 -45.34 0.94
N ARG A 619 54.58 -45.90 1.83
CA ARG A 619 54.26 -47.34 1.75
C ARG A 619 52.92 -47.74 2.41
N ARG A 620 52.21 -48.63 1.73
CA ARG A 620 51.03 -49.44 2.15
C ARG A 620 51.41 -50.93 1.81
N PRO A 621 50.63 -51.99 2.11
CA PRO A 621 49.35 -52.11 2.84
C PRO A 621 49.24 -53.38 3.77
N ASN A 622 48.00 -53.76 4.12
CA ASN A 622 47.51 -55.12 4.50
C ASN A 622 47.89 -55.67 5.90
N SER A 623 46.93 -56.11 6.76
CA SER A 623 46.13 -57.38 6.78
C SER A 623 46.77 -58.41 7.74
N SER A 624 46.10 -59.27 8.54
CA SER A 624 44.70 -59.79 8.55
C SER A 624 44.27 -60.26 9.96
N ASP A 625 43.02 -60.73 10.11
CA ASP A 625 42.36 -61.31 11.31
C ASP A 625 42.76 -62.77 11.67
N PRO A 626 42.16 -63.47 12.69
CA PRO A 626 41.53 -63.06 13.96
C PRO A 626 42.33 -63.60 15.20
N PRO A 627 42.14 -64.77 15.90
CA PRO A 627 41.04 -65.75 16.06
C PRO A 627 40.54 -66.08 17.52
N HIS A 628 39.23 -66.36 17.64
CA HIS A 628 38.54 -67.35 18.53
C HIS A 628 38.86 -67.65 20.03
N SER A 629 37.79 -67.60 20.85
CA SER A 629 37.22 -68.68 21.74
C SER A 629 37.32 -68.65 23.29
N ASN A 630 36.34 -69.33 23.91
CA ASN A 630 36.29 -69.94 25.26
C ASN A 630 35.96 -69.09 26.52
N GLU A 631 34.69 -68.73 26.67
CA GLU A 631 33.78 -69.25 27.72
C GLU A 631 34.36 -70.04 28.94
N ALA A 632 34.10 -69.59 30.18
CA ALA A 632 33.26 -70.31 31.19
C ALA A 632 33.34 -69.81 32.67
N THR A 633 32.20 -69.94 33.39
CA THR A 633 32.01 -70.19 34.86
C THR A 633 32.13 -69.10 35.97
N ARG A 634 30.95 -68.58 36.38
CA ARG A 634 30.35 -68.45 37.74
C ARG A 634 31.06 -67.74 38.93
N GLY A 635 30.28 -66.88 39.61
CA GLY A 635 30.27 -66.72 41.08
C GLY A 635 29.62 -65.42 41.59
N MET A 636 28.83 -65.42 42.67
CA MET A 636 27.36 -65.65 42.66
C MET A 636 26.74 -65.30 44.04
N SER A 637 26.09 -64.13 44.19
CA SER A 637 25.18 -63.71 45.31
C SER A 637 24.81 -62.22 45.11
N THR A 638 23.64 -61.67 45.48
CA THR A 638 22.37 -62.23 46.01
C THR A 638 21.18 -61.33 45.61
N THR A 639 19.96 -61.84 45.66
CA THR A 639 18.66 -61.15 45.45
C THR A 639 18.03 -60.73 46.82
N PRO A 640 16.81 -60.11 46.97
CA PRO A 640 15.70 -59.98 46.01
C PRO A 640 14.73 -58.74 46.03
N ILE A 641 13.94 -58.61 44.94
CA ILE A 641 12.48 -58.30 44.86
C ILE A 641 11.89 -56.92 45.31
N ILE A 642 11.30 -56.20 44.32
CA ILE A 642 9.97 -55.50 44.25
C ILE A 642 9.49 -54.74 45.52
N SER A 643 9.23 -53.41 45.49
CA SER A 643 7.94 -52.81 45.04
C SER A 643 7.94 -51.27 44.92
N SER A 644 7.03 -50.71 44.11
CA SER A 644 6.50 -49.32 44.17
C SER A 644 5.39 -49.21 45.27
N PRO A 645 4.62 -48.09 45.52
CA PRO A 645 4.44 -46.84 44.73
C PRO A 645 4.15 -45.51 45.52
N THR A 646 3.78 -44.46 44.75
CA THR A 646 2.86 -43.34 45.10
C THR A 646 3.36 -42.13 45.93
N SER A 647 2.75 -40.97 45.63
CA SER A 647 2.93 -39.61 46.19
C SER A 647 2.18 -39.38 47.52
N PRO A 648 2.50 -38.29 48.26
CA PRO A 648 1.41 -37.36 48.61
C PRO A 648 1.74 -35.85 48.43
N GLU A 649 0.71 -35.04 48.59
CA GLU A 649 0.62 -33.56 48.52
C GLU A 649 0.39 -32.97 49.94
N PRO A 650 0.77 -31.70 50.23
CA PRO A 650 0.28 -30.97 51.41
C PRO A 650 -0.36 -29.57 51.11
N PRO A 651 -1.21 -29.01 52.00
CA PRO A 651 -2.20 -27.98 51.62
C PRO A 651 -2.04 -26.57 52.29
N VAL A 652 -3.14 -25.81 52.27
CA VAL A 652 -3.34 -24.34 52.43
C VAL A 652 -3.01 -23.73 53.83
N SER A 653 -2.77 -22.40 53.82
CA SER A 653 -2.46 -21.46 54.93
C SER A 653 -3.47 -21.39 56.09
N PRO A 654 -3.08 -20.82 57.26
CA PRO A 654 -3.56 -19.45 57.58
C PRO A 654 -2.64 -18.54 58.45
N THR A 655 -2.90 -17.22 58.37
CA THR A 655 -2.79 -16.14 59.40
C THR A 655 -1.48 -15.89 60.22
N SER A 656 -1.28 -14.63 60.63
CA SER A 656 -0.16 -14.12 61.46
C SER A 656 -0.22 -14.57 62.94
N PRO A 657 0.85 -14.43 63.77
CA PRO A 657 1.20 -13.10 64.35
C PRO A 657 2.67 -12.88 64.84
N TYR A 658 2.90 -11.70 65.44
CA TYR A 658 3.96 -11.29 66.39
C TYR A 658 5.44 -11.17 65.97
N SER A 659 6.13 -10.30 66.73
CA SER A 659 7.55 -9.92 66.67
C SER A 659 8.22 -10.27 68.01
N PRO A 660 9.57 -10.29 68.06
CA PRO A 660 10.19 -9.65 69.22
C PRO A 660 11.38 -8.71 68.90
N GLU A 661 11.52 -7.72 69.78
CA GLU A 661 12.73 -6.95 70.14
C GLU A 661 13.78 -7.86 70.81
N GLU A 662 15.01 -7.49 71.19
CA GLU A 662 15.97 -6.41 70.87
C GLU A 662 17.36 -6.90 71.32
N LEU A 663 18.45 -6.24 70.88
CA LEU A 663 19.73 -5.94 71.60
C LEU A 663 20.95 -6.01 70.67
N GLY A 664 21.59 -4.87 70.43
CA GLY A 664 22.76 -4.78 69.55
C GLY A 664 23.20 -3.33 69.27
N GLN A 665 23.41 -2.54 70.33
CA GLN A 665 23.63 -1.09 70.20
C GLN A 665 24.94 -0.75 69.48
N ARG A 666 24.86 0.19 68.51
CA ARG A 666 26.00 0.94 67.96
C ARG A 666 25.72 2.45 68.02
N PRO A 667 26.75 3.34 68.03
CA PRO A 667 26.58 4.74 68.40
C PRO A 667 25.62 5.55 67.52
N ARG A 668 24.90 6.49 68.15
CA ARG A 668 24.02 7.46 67.49
C ARG A 668 24.83 8.50 66.72
N ILE A 669 24.49 8.71 65.45
CA ILE A 669 24.80 9.94 64.70
C ILE A 669 23.54 10.84 64.79
N PRO A 670 23.66 12.19 64.92
CA PRO A 670 22.50 13.04 65.19
C PRO A 670 21.41 12.97 64.11
N THR A 671 20.17 12.74 64.54
CA THR A 671 19.01 12.66 63.65
C THR A 671 18.68 14.02 63.03
N ARG A 672 18.83 14.12 61.71
CA ARG A 672 18.31 15.26 60.92
C ARG A 672 16.78 15.29 61.04
N SER A 673 16.23 16.49 61.26
CA SER A 673 14.82 16.72 61.61
C SER A 673 13.81 15.97 60.75
N SER A 674 13.03 15.09 61.37
CA SER A 674 11.85 14.46 60.79
C SER A 674 10.67 15.45 60.73
N HIS A 675 10.72 16.38 59.76
CA HIS A 675 9.54 17.15 59.39
C HIS A 675 8.47 16.18 58.88
N ARG A 676 7.49 15.91 59.75
CA ARG A 676 6.28 15.14 59.46
C ARG A 676 5.46 15.98 58.47
N VAL A 677 5.62 15.71 57.18
CA VAL A 677 4.88 16.41 56.12
C VAL A 677 3.39 16.15 56.34
N SER A 678 2.64 17.22 56.59
CA SER A 678 1.17 17.19 56.69
C SER A 678 0.61 16.57 55.42
N THR A 679 -0.25 15.56 55.55
CA THR A 679 -0.72 14.72 54.44
C THR A 679 -1.78 15.42 53.56
N GLU A 680 -1.92 16.73 53.71
CA GLU A 680 -3.13 17.49 53.37
C GLU A 680 -2.70 18.69 52.51
N GLY A 681 -2.81 18.54 51.19
CA GLY A 681 -2.35 19.54 50.22
C GLY A 681 -0.94 19.32 49.66
N THR A 682 -0.52 18.07 49.37
CA THR A 682 0.74 17.83 48.63
C THR A 682 0.73 18.53 47.27
N SER A 683 1.55 19.56 47.10
CA SER A 683 1.68 20.34 45.86
C SER A 683 1.81 19.42 44.62
N PRO A 684 1.13 19.72 43.49
CA PRO A 684 1.17 18.88 42.29
C PRO A 684 2.60 18.70 41.75
N LEU A 685 3.48 19.68 41.96
CA LEU A 685 4.91 19.58 41.63
C LEU A 685 5.61 18.45 42.40
N ALA A 686 5.28 18.28 43.69
CA ALA A 686 5.82 17.21 44.54
C ALA A 686 5.29 15.84 44.10
N ALA A 687 4.03 15.75 43.67
CA ALA A 687 3.46 14.52 43.11
C ALA A 687 4.16 14.12 41.80
N HIS A 688 4.43 15.08 40.90
CA HIS A 688 5.23 14.82 39.69
C HIS A 688 6.65 14.37 40.02
N TYR A 689 7.35 15.04 40.94
CA TYR A 689 8.71 14.64 41.33
C TYR A 689 8.77 13.27 42.02
N ALA A 690 7.75 12.92 42.82
CA ALA A 690 7.63 11.57 43.41
C ALA A 690 7.43 10.49 42.32
N SER A 691 6.58 10.77 41.31
CA SER A 691 6.39 9.89 40.16
C SER A 691 7.69 9.71 39.36
N ILE A 692 8.42 10.79 39.09
CA ILE A 692 9.72 10.81 38.41
C ILE A 692 10.74 9.96 39.18
N ARG A 693 10.85 10.14 40.51
CA ARG A 693 11.77 9.35 41.33
C ARG A 693 11.45 7.85 41.29
N GLY A 694 10.15 7.49 41.26
CA GLY A 694 9.69 6.11 41.10
C GLY A 694 10.06 5.50 39.75
N THR A 695 9.77 6.20 38.64
CA THR A 695 10.08 5.71 37.29
C THR A 695 11.59 5.68 37.02
N ARG A 696 12.37 6.68 37.47
CA ARG A 696 13.85 6.65 37.42
C ARG A 696 14.43 5.42 38.14
N ALA A 697 13.88 5.06 39.31
CA ALA A 697 14.32 3.87 40.05
C ALA A 697 13.97 2.56 39.32
N ARG A 698 12.73 2.42 38.83
CA ARG A 698 12.27 1.25 38.05
C ARG A 698 13.07 1.09 36.75
N PHE A 699 13.36 2.19 36.06
CA PHE A 699 14.18 2.21 34.83
C PHE A 699 15.62 1.74 35.07
N LYS A 700 16.24 2.15 36.18
CA LYS A 700 17.58 1.66 36.57
C LYS A 700 17.60 0.15 36.84
N ILE A 701 16.62 -0.36 37.57
CA ILE A 701 16.49 -1.80 37.86
C ILE A 701 16.36 -2.59 36.55
N LEU A 702 15.45 -2.17 35.65
CA LEU A 702 15.26 -2.82 34.35
C LEU A 702 16.51 -2.74 33.45
N ASN A 703 17.27 -1.63 33.47
CA ASN A 703 18.54 -1.56 32.73
C ASN A 703 19.58 -2.55 33.27
N MET A 704 19.74 -2.67 34.60
CA MET A 704 20.65 -3.64 35.21
C MET A 704 20.22 -5.09 34.93
N GLU A 705 18.92 -5.37 34.96
CA GLU A 705 18.35 -6.68 34.63
C GLU A 705 18.63 -7.05 33.16
N ILE A 706 18.37 -6.12 32.23
CA ILE A 706 18.65 -6.29 30.79
C ILE A 706 20.14 -6.47 30.52
N GLU A 707 21.03 -5.68 31.14
CA GLU A 707 22.47 -5.84 30.99
C GLU A 707 22.96 -7.21 31.52
N GLY A 708 22.37 -7.67 32.63
CA GLY A 708 22.60 -9.01 33.18
C GLY A 708 22.16 -10.12 32.22
N MET A 709 20.92 -10.05 31.71
CA MET A 709 20.39 -11.00 30.73
C MET A 709 21.15 -10.98 29.40
N GLN A 710 21.57 -9.82 28.90
CA GLN A 710 22.41 -9.70 27.71
C GLN A 710 23.73 -10.46 27.92
N LYS A 711 24.44 -10.20 29.03
CA LYS A 711 25.67 -10.90 29.39
C LYS A 711 25.45 -12.42 29.54
N GLN A 712 24.35 -12.82 30.18
CA GLN A 712 23.96 -14.23 30.30
C GLN A 712 23.73 -14.86 28.91
N LYS A 713 22.98 -14.21 28.01
CA LYS A 713 22.69 -14.75 26.67
C LYS A 713 23.93 -14.83 25.78
N PHE A 714 24.90 -13.92 25.93
CA PHE A 714 26.21 -14.07 25.27
C PHE A 714 27.07 -15.18 25.90
N ALA A 715 27.02 -15.39 27.22
CA ALA A 715 27.67 -16.53 27.87
C ALA A 715 27.02 -17.88 27.48
N GLU A 716 25.69 -17.90 27.31
CA GLU A 716 24.94 -19.03 26.77
C GLU A 716 25.40 -19.37 25.35
N ILE A 717 25.49 -18.41 24.43
CA ILE A 717 26.04 -18.62 23.05
C ILE A 717 27.46 -19.21 23.07
N ALA A 718 28.29 -18.79 24.03
CA ALA A 718 29.65 -19.30 24.20
C ALA A 718 29.70 -20.71 24.86
N SER A 719 28.60 -21.16 25.46
CA SER A 719 28.45 -22.47 26.10
C SER A 719 27.90 -23.53 25.14
N THR A 720 28.18 -24.80 25.43
CA THR A 720 27.66 -25.95 24.66
C THR A 720 26.22 -26.32 25.02
N THR A 721 25.60 -25.64 25.99
CA THR A 721 24.37 -26.06 26.68
C THR A 721 23.17 -25.13 26.47
N ALA A 722 23.27 -24.13 25.58
CA ALA A 722 22.23 -23.12 25.39
C ALA A 722 21.08 -23.58 24.48
N ASP A 723 19.88 -23.05 24.73
CA ASP A 723 18.74 -23.19 23.82
C ASP A 723 18.90 -22.25 22.62
N ILE A 724 19.57 -22.77 21.59
CA ILE A 724 19.79 -22.10 20.31
C ILE A 724 18.58 -22.38 19.41
N LYS A 725 17.89 -21.32 18.96
CA LYS A 725 16.75 -21.38 18.01
C LYS A 725 17.18 -21.63 16.57
N GLY A 726 18.45 -21.39 16.26
CA GLY A 726 19.08 -21.68 14.97
C GLY A 726 20.33 -20.82 14.74
N TRP A 727 20.86 -20.87 13.53
CA TRP A 727 22.10 -20.17 13.15
C TRP A 727 21.90 -19.35 11.89
N ILE A 728 22.49 -18.15 11.85
CA ILE A 728 22.65 -17.39 10.60
C ILE A 728 24.03 -17.70 10.04
N VAL A 729 24.05 -18.12 8.78
CA VAL A 729 25.27 -18.41 8.01
C VAL A 729 25.38 -17.37 6.89
N VAL A 730 26.58 -16.78 6.76
CA VAL A 730 26.89 -15.74 5.77
C VAL A 730 28.09 -16.17 4.95
N GLY A 731 27.97 -16.13 3.62
CA GLY A 731 29.04 -16.56 2.72
C GLY A 731 28.61 -16.67 1.27
N LYS A 732 29.49 -17.14 0.39
CA LYS A 732 29.16 -17.40 -1.01
C LYS A 732 28.42 -18.74 -1.12
N GLY A 733 27.33 -18.77 -1.89
CA GLY A 733 26.60 -20.01 -2.20
C GLY A 733 25.95 -20.71 -1.01
N VAL A 734 25.84 -20.05 0.16
CA VAL A 734 25.31 -20.67 1.39
C VAL A 734 23.82 -21.04 1.27
N ARG A 735 23.10 -20.53 0.26
CA ARG A 735 21.75 -21.02 -0.09
C ARG A 735 21.71 -22.50 -0.52
N TRP A 736 22.86 -23.13 -0.73
CA TRP A 736 22.95 -24.56 -1.07
C TRP A 736 23.05 -25.50 0.13
N LEU A 737 23.26 -24.94 1.33
CA LEU A 737 23.19 -25.70 2.58
C LEU A 737 21.80 -26.36 2.73
N PRO A 738 21.74 -27.59 3.29
CA PRO A 738 20.46 -28.23 3.57
C PRO A 738 19.64 -27.43 4.58
N HIS A 739 18.31 -27.48 4.44
CA HIS A 739 17.32 -26.82 5.31
C HIS A 739 17.46 -25.29 5.48
N ALA A 740 18.24 -24.66 4.62
CA ALA A 740 18.71 -23.30 4.82
C ALA A 740 17.78 -22.26 4.16
N GLU A 741 17.18 -21.38 4.96
CA GLU A 741 16.21 -20.36 4.56
C GLU A 741 16.88 -19.03 4.19
N LEU A 742 16.82 -18.66 2.89
CA LEU A 742 17.40 -17.42 2.40
C LEU A 742 16.73 -16.17 3.01
N ILE A 743 17.54 -15.29 3.61
CA ILE A 743 17.13 -13.97 4.08
C ILE A 743 17.21 -13.01 2.90
N GLU A 744 16.08 -12.85 2.20
CA GLU A 744 16.00 -12.15 0.90
C GLU A 744 16.43 -10.67 0.97
N GLY A 745 16.34 -10.01 2.13
CA GLY A 745 16.73 -8.61 2.28
C GLY A 745 18.22 -8.35 2.51
N TYR A 746 19.04 -9.39 2.78
CA TYR A 746 20.49 -9.27 3.13
C TYR A 746 20.83 -8.21 4.21
N THR A 747 19.88 -7.92 5.09
CA THR A 747 19.86 -6.82 6.07
C THR A 747 19.40 -7.38 7.41
N LYS A 748 19.89 -6.82 8.54
CA LYS A 748 19.47 -7.29 9.87
C LYS A 748 18.01 -6.92 10.19
N GLU A 749 17.51 -5.88 9.54
CA GLU A 749 16.16 -5.32 9.62
C GLU A 749 15.12 -6.10 8.79
N ASP A 750 15.59 -7.03 7.95
CA ASP A 750 14.76 -8.04 7.29
C ASP A 750 14.43 -9.24 8.21
N ILE A 751 15.25 -9.46 9.24
CA ILE A 751 15.15 -10.64 10.10
C ILE A 751 14.02 -10.44 11.11
N LEU A 752 13.02 -11.31 11.04
CA LEU A 752 11.92 -11.37 11.99
C LEU A 752 12.30 -12.27 13.17
N TRP A 753 13.07 -11.74 14.11
CA TRP A 753 13.65 -12.49 15.24
C TRP A 753 12.60 -13.26 16.05
N GLN A 754 11.41 -12.69 16.27
CA GLN A 754 10.24 -13.35 16.88
C GLN A 754 9.82 -14.68 16.21
N ASN A 755 10.13 -14.86 14.91
CA ASN A 755 9.82 -16.07 14.14
C ASN A 755 10.97 -17.09 14.09
N ALA A 756 12.15 -16.77 14.65
CA ALA A 756 13.25 -17.72 14.72
C ALA A 756 12.84 -18.97 15.53
N GLY A 757 13.10 -20.16 14.98
CA GLY A 757 12.71 -21.44 15.60
C GLY A 757 11.28 -21.93 15.32
N ALA A 758 10.43 -21.19 14.59
CA ALA A 758 9.04 -21.60 14.34
C ALA A 758 8.91 -22.79 13.34
N LEU A 759 8.54 -23.98 13.82
CA LEU A 759 8.42 -25.22 13.03
C LEU A 759 7.39 -25.22 11.87
N THR A 760 6.43 -24.29 11.82
CA THR A 760 5.15 -24.49 11.11
C THR A 760 5.02 -23.87 9.71
N ARG A 761 6.10 -23.31 9.13
CA ARG A 761 6.11 -22.54 7.85
C ARG A 761 5.16 -23.05 6.74
N LYS A 762 5.19 -24.35 6.41
CA LYS A 762 4.35 -24.95 5.35
C LYS A 762 2.85 -25.02 5.69
N LYS A 763 2.49 -25.14 6.97
CA LYS A 763 1.10 -25.11 7.45
C LYS A 763 0.59 -23.66 7.42
N ASP A 764 1.38 -22.75 7.96
CA ASP A 764 0.98 -21.35 8.13
C ASP A 764 0.79 -20.68 6.76
N GLN A 765 1.71 -20.92 5.81
CA GLN A 765 1.55 -20.46 4.42
C GLN A 765 0.30 -21.04 3.73
N ARG A 766 -0.11 -22.28 4.02
CA ARG A 766 -1.38 -22.83 3.51
C ARG A 766 -2.59 -22.14 4.13
N THR A 767 -2.57 -21.86 5.43
CA THR A 767 -3.67 -21.12 6.09
C THR A 767 -3.79 -19.68 5.57
N PHE A 768 -2.67 -19.04 5.23
CA PHE A 768 -2.67 -17.73 4.56
C PHE A 768 -3.36 -17.77 3.20
N TRP A 769 -2.99 -18.71 2.31
CA TRP A 769 -3.67 -18.83 1.02
C TRP A 769 -5.14 -19.19 1.15
N LEU A 770 -5.54 -19.96 2.18
CA LEU A 770 -6.94 -20.23 2.49
C LEU A 770 -7.68 -18.96 2.95
N LYS A 771 -7.09 -18.13 3.81
CA LYS A 771 -7.64 -16.81 4.20
C LYS A 771 -7.81 -15.88 3.00
N VAL A 772 -6.82 -15.83 2.10
CA VAL A 772 -6.85 -15.01 0.88
C VAL A 772 -7.93 -15.50 -0.11
N LEU A 773 -8.08 -16.82 -0.27
CA LEU A 773 -9.13 -17.41 -1.12
C LEU A 773 -10.53 -17.16 -0.56
N LEU A 774 -10.71 -17.31 0.77
CA LEU A 774 -11.96 -16.98 1.45
C LEU A 774 -12.30 -15.49 1.30
N LEU A 775 -11.32 -14.60 1.48
CA LEU A 775 -11.48 -13.17 1.25
C LEU A 775 -11.86 -12.89 -0.21
N GLY A 776 -11.23 -13.56 -1.18
CA GLY A 776 -11.61 -13.47 -2.60
C GLY A 776 -13.05 -13.89 -2.88
N GLY A 777 -13.54 -14.96 -2.24
CA GLY A 777 -14.93 -15.40 -2.33
C GLY A 777 -15.92 -14.41 -1.71
N VAL A 778 -15.62 -13.89 -0.50
CA VAL A 778 -16.42 -12.85 0.16
C VAL A 778 -16.47 -11.57 -0.68
N MET A 779 -15.33 -11.16 -1.25
CA MET A 779 -15.25 -10.05 -2.20
C MET A 779 -16.16 -10.28 -3.41
N SER A 780 -16.12 -11.47 -4.02
CA SER A 780 -17.00 -11.81 -5.16
C SER A 780 -18.48 -11.72 -4.81
N ILE A 781 -18.90 -12.13 -3.61
CA ILE A 781 -20.29 -12.01 -3.15
C ILE A 781 -20.69 -10.54 -2.97
N ILE A 782 -19.82 -9.72 -2.36
CA ILE A 782 -20.07 -8.28 -2.17
C ILE A 782 -20.07 -7.53 -3.52
N LEU A 783 -19.30 -7.97 -4.51
CA LEU A 783 -19.25 -7.39 -5.85
C LEU A 783 -20.57 -7.50 -6.61
N VAL A 784 -21.33 -8.59 -6.45
CA VAL A 784 -22.58 -8.85 -7.19
C VAL A 784 -23.61 -7.71 -7.11
N PRO A 785 -24.07 -7.24 -5.93
CA PRO A 785 -25.09 -6.18 -5.85
C PRO A 785 -24.61 -4.83 -6.40
N PHE A 786 -23.34 -4.46 -6.25
CA PHE A 786 -22.82 -3.20 -6.80
C PHE A 786 -22.64 -3.26 -8.32
N LEU A 787 -22.29 -4.44 -8.86
CA LEU A 787 -22.33 -4.71 -10.30
C LEU A 787 -23.77 -4.60 -10.83
N ALA A 788 -24.73 -5.25 -10.17
CA ALA A 788 -26.14 -5.16 -10.53
C ALA A 788 -26.69 -3.71 -10.45
N LEU A 789 -26.21 -2.88 -9.52
CA LEU A 789 -26.55 -1.44 -9.48
C LEU A 789 -25.95 -0.69 -10.67
N SER A 790 -24.69 -0.94 -11.03
CA SER A 790 -24.05 -0.28 -12.18
C SER A 790 -24.67 -0.67 -13.52
N VAL A 791 -25.09 -1.94 -13.66
CA VAL A 791 -25.88 -2.45 -14.80
C VAL A 791 -27.36 -2.06 -14.68
N GLY A 792 -27.78 -1.54 -13.52
CA GLY A 792 -29.07 -0.87 -13.27
C GLY A 792 -29.46 0.09 -14.39
N THR A 793 -28.48 0.86 -14.84
CA THR A 793 -28.57 1.84 -15.92
C THR A 793 -28.96 1.25 -17.28
N ALA A 794 -28.70 -0.04 -17.56
CA ALA A 794 -28.89 -0.60 -18.90
C ALA A 794 -30.37 -0.48 -19.35
N PRO A 795 -30.65 0.00 -20.58
CA PRO A 795 -32.01 0.28 -21.01
C PRO A 795 -32.89 -0.98 -20.93
N GLY A 796 -33.99 -0.87 -20.19
CA GLY A 796 -34.90 -1.98 -19.86
C GLY A 796 -34.65 -2.64 -18.50
N PHE A 797 -33.42 -2.64 -17.96
CA PHE A 797 -33.08 -3.36 -16.73
C PHE A 797 -33.68 -2.72 -15.47
N ALA A 798 -33.64 -1.39 -15.37
CA ALA A 798 -34.17 -0.64 -14.23
C ALA A 798 -35.66 -0.91 -13.92
N HIS A 799 -36.47 -1.31 -14.91
CA HIS A 799 -37.88 -1.62 -14.69
C HIS A 799 -38.10 -2.96 -13.94
N TYR A 800 -37.17 -3.93 -14.11
CA TYR A 800 -37.24 -5.23 -13.43
C TYR A 800 -36.75 -5.18 -11.98
N LEU A 801 -35.97 -4.16 -11.60
CA LEU A 801 -35.60 -3.89 -10.22
C LEU A 801 -36.59 -2.93 -9.56
N GLY A 802 -37.63 -3.49 -8.95
CA GLY A 802 -38.63 -2.75 -8.15
C GLY A 802 -38.09 -1.62 -7.25
N PRO A 803 -37.00 -1.79 -6.46
CA PRO A 803 -36.44 -0.72 -5.64
C PRO A 803 -35.68 0.38 -6.42
N MET A 804 -35.31 0.14 -7.68
CA MET A 804 -34.66 1.14 -8.56
C MET A 804 -35.69 2.07 -9.23
N LYS A 805 -36.96 1.68 -9.28
CA LYS A 805 -38.04 2.42 -9.97
C LYS A 805 -38.25 3.88 -9.52
N PRO A 806 -37.90 4.32 -8.29
CA PRO A 806 -37.87 5.76 -7.95
C PRO A 806 -36.67 6.50 -8.57
N ILE A 807 -35.51 5.86 -8.61
CA ILE A 807 -34.25 6.42 -9.16
C ILE A 807 -34.38 6.54 -10.68
N ALA A 808 -34.88 5.49 -11.33
CA ALA A 808 -35.21 5.47 -12.76
C ALA A 808 -36.43 6.33 -13.16
N ARG A 809 -36.94 7.17 -12.25
CA ARG A 809 -37.94 8.21 -12.52
C ARG A 809 -37.40 9.62 -12.36
N SER A 810 -36.21 9.79 -11.80
CA SER A 810 -35.46 11.04 -11.87
C SER A 810 -34.58 11.00 -13.13
N ASP A 811 -35.11 11.52 -14.25
CA ASP A 811 -34.36 11.75 -15.50
C ASP A 811 -33.26 12.85 -15.36
N GLU A 812 -32.82 13.12 -14.13
CA GLU A 812 -31.88 14.15 -13.76
C GLU A 812 -30.46 13.60 -13.60
N PHE A 813 -29.49 14.52 -13.67
CA PHE A 813 -28.07 14.30 -13.36
C PHE A 813 -27.82 13.49 -12.06
N GLY A 814 -28.73 13.58 -11.08
CA GLY A 814 -28.67 12.81 -9.84
C GLY A 814 -28.64 11.29 -10.03
N SER A 815 -29.43 10.73 -10.97
CA SER A 815 -29.49 9.27 -11.17
C SER A 815 -28.14 8.71 -11.62
N GLY A 816 -27.58 9.25 -12.70
CA GLY A 816 -26.28 8.81 -13.22
C GLY A 816 -25.12 8.97 -12.23
N VAL A 817 -25.18 9.97 -11.34
CA VAL A 817 -24.21 10.10 -10.24
C VAL A 817 -24.42 9.00 -9.20
N VAL A 818 -25.65 8.72 -8.76
CA VAL A 818 -25.91 7.66 -7.76
C VAL A 818 -25.56 6.28 -8.31
N GLU A 819 -26.01 5.95 -9.53
CA GLU A 819 -25.84 4.64 -10.15
C GLU A 819 -24.39 4.37 -10.59
N GLY A 820 -23.64 5.41 -11.00
CA GLY A 820 -22.24 5.28 -11.40
C GLY A 820 -21.23 5.46 -10.26
N LEU A 821 -21.32 6.56 -9.51
CA LEU A 821 -20.28 6.96 -8.55
C LEU A 821 -20.35 6.16 -7.24
N VAL A 822 -21.56 5.80 -6.76
CA VAL A 822 -21.69 5.09 -5.48
C VAL A 822 -21.12 3.67 -5.56
N PRO A 823 -21.43 2.83 -6.57
CA PRO A 823 -20.73 1.57 -6.79
C PRO A 823 -19.21 1.73 -6.92
N ALA A 824 -18.74 2.70 -7.72
CA ALA A 824 -17.30 2.93 -7.90
C ALA A 824 -16.58 3.26 -6.58
N MET A 825 -17.18 4.10 -5.74
CA MET A 825 -16.66 4.48 -4.43
C MET A 825 -16.70 3.31 -3.43
N VAL A 826 -17.82 2.60 -3.33
CA VAL A 826 -17.97 1.47 -2.37
C VAL A 826 -17.10 0.28 -2.79
N LEU A 827 -16.97 0.00 -4.08
CA LEU A 827 -16.06 -1.05 -4.57
C LEU A 827 -14.60 -0.68 -4.36
N SER A 828 -14.20 0.58 -4.59
CA SER A 828 -12.85 1.05 -4.29
C SER A 828 -12.52 0.94 -2.78
N LEU A 829 -13.50 1.24 -1.93
CA LEU A 829 -13.44 1.05 -0.47
C LEU A 829 -13.28 -0.43 -0.10
N VAL A 830 -14.12 -1.30 -0.64
CA VAL A 830 -14.16 -2.75 -0.33
C VAL A 830 -12.87 -3.44 -0.82
N VAL A 831 -12.37 -3.08 -2.01
CA VAL A 831 -11.04 -3.50 -2.50
C VAL A 831 -9.94 -2.97 -1.58
N GLY A 832 -9.96 -1.69 -1.20
CA GLY A 832 -8.98 -1.10 -0.28
C GLY A 832 -8.89 -1.83 1.07
N VAL A 833 -10.04 -2.18 1.65
CA VAL A 833 -10.11 -2.99 2.89
C VAL A 833 -9.55 -4.40 2.65
N ALA A 834 -9.88 -5.05 1.54
CA ALA A 834 -9.33 -6.38 1.23
C ALA A 834 -7.80 -6.38 1.02
N LEU A 835 -7.23 -5.31 0.45
CA LEU A 835 -5.77 -5.13 0.35
C LEU A 835 -5.13 -4.99 1.74
N LEU A 836 -5.73 -4.19 2.64
CA LEU A 836 -5.25 -4.03 4.01
C LEU A 836 -5.37 -5.32 4.83
N LEU A 837 -6.47 -6.07 4.68
CA LEU A 837 -6.65 -7.39 5.30
C LEU A 837 -5.63 -8.41 4.76
N THR A 838 -5.31 -8.37 3.46
CA THR A 838 -4.29 -9.24 2.86
C THR A 838 -2.89 -8.96 3.39
N GLU A 839 -2.52 -7.68 3.58
CA GLU A 839 -1.27 -7.32 4.27
C GLU A 839 -1.32 -7.74 5.76
N GLY A 840 -2.47 -7.60 6.42
CA GLY A 840 -2.71 -8.10 7.77
C GLY A 840 -2.42 -9.59 7.89
N PHE A 841 -3.10 -10.42 7.09
CA PHE A 841 -2.90 -11.88 7.07
C PHE A 841 -1.46 -12.30 6.76
N SER A 842 -0.68 -11.48 6.05
CA SER A 842 0.73 -11.78 5.83
C SER A 842 1.57 -11.77 7.11
N LYS A 843 1.16 -10.94 8.11
CA LYS A 843 1.85 -10.81 9.41
C LYS A 843 1.60 -12.03 10.31
N ASP A 844 0.52 -12.77 10.06
CA ASP A 844 0.24 -14.06 10.71
C ASP A 844 1.21 -15.18 10.25
N VAL A 845 1.90 -15.00 9.12
CA VAL A 845 2.75 -16.03 8.52
C VAL A 845 4.14 -16.00 9.13
N LYS A 846 4.42 -16.98 9.99
CA LYS A 846 5.75 -17.20 10.58
C LYS A 846 6.78 -17.46 9.48
N CYS A 847 7.66 -16.48 9.28
CA CYS A 847 8.73 -16.46 8.28
C CYS A 847 9.92 -15.71 8.88
N ILE A 848 11.14 -16.17 8.61
CA ILE A 848 12.36 -15.50 9.12
C ILE A 848 12.66 -14.17 8.40
N SER A 849 12.21 -14.01 7.14
CA SER A 849 12.44 -12.81 6.31
C SER A 849 11.14 -12.02 6.11
N ARG A 850 11.18 -10.74 6.49
CA ARG A 850 10.13 -9.73 6.27
C ARG A 850 9.91 -9.44 4.78
N SER A 851 10.96 -9.57 3.98
CA SER A 851 10.96 -9.43 2.53
C SER A 851 10.20 -10.59 1.88
N HIS A 852 10.45 -11.82 2.33
CA HIS A 852 9.66 -12.98 1.93
C HIS A 852 8.17 -12.81 2.31
N GLN A 853 7.90 -12.24 3.49
CA GLN A 853 6.55 -11.91 3.93
C GLN A 853 5.86 -10.85 3.03
N ARG A 854 6.55 -9.75 2.67
CA ARG A 854 6.04 -8.75 1.70
C ARG A 854 5.85 -9.34 0.31
N LEU A 855 6.76 -10.18 -0.16
CA LEU A 855 6.66 -10.87 -1.44
C LEU A 855 5.45 -11.81 -1.45
N LEU A 856 5.14 -12.48 -0.33
CA LEU A 856 3.94 -13.28 -0.15
C LEU A 856 2.66 -12.43 -0.15
N ALA A 857 2.66 -11.30 0.58
CA ALA A 857 1.55 -10.33 0.59
C ALA A 857 1.26 -9.76 -0.81
N TYR A 858 2.31 -9.36 -1.55
CA TYR A 858 2.19 -8.86 -2.92
C TYR A 858 1.64 -9.92 -3.88
N ARG A 859 2.11 -11.17 -3.77
CA ARG A 859 1.59 -12.28 -4.58
C ARG A 859 0.10 -12.50 -4.31
N ALA A 860 -0.32 -12.46 -3.05
CA ALA A 860 -1.73 -12.56 -2.69
C ALA A 860 -2.55 -11.39 -3.23
N VAL A 861 -2.07 -10.14 -3.08
CA VAL A 861 -2.71 -8.95 -3.67
C VAL A 861 -2.83 -9.05 -5.20
N PHE A 862 -1.77 -9.47 -5.89
CA PHE A 862 -1.81 -9.67 -7.34
C PHE A 862 -2.88 -10.69 -7.75
N TYR A 863 -2.93 -11.85 -7.08
CA TYR A 863 -3.92 -12.89 -7.39
C TYR A 863 -5.35 -12.50 -6.96
N LEU A 864 -5.52 -11.74 -5.88
CA LEU A 864 -6.81 -11.23 -5.41
C LEU A 864 -7.38 -10.15 -6.35
N LEU A 865 -6.54 -9.21 -6.81
CA LEU A 865 -6.93 -8.24 -7.84
C LEU A 865 -7.25 -8.95 -9.17
N LEU A 866 -6.47 -9.98 -9.53
CA LEU A 866 -6.71 -10.73 -10.77
C LEU A 866 -8.03 -11.50 -10.69
N TRP A 867 -8.29 -12.19 -9.57
CA TRP A 867 -9.56 -12.83 -9.27
C TRP A 867 -10.73 -11.85 -9.37
N ILE A 868 -10.61 -10.67 -8.77
CA ILE A 868 -11.62 -9.60 -8.85
C ILE A 868 -11.85 -9.18 -10.31
N THR A 869 -10.81 -8.98 -11.12
CA THR A 869 -11.00 -8.63 -12.54
C THR A 869 -11.58 -9.75 -13.39
N ILE A 870 -11.27 -11.01 -13.10
CA ILE A 870 -11.87 -12.17 -13.78
C ILE A 870 -13.34 -12.32 -13.40
N VAL A 871 -13.68 -12.21 -12.11
CA VAL A 871 -15.08 -12.23 -11.65
C VAL A 871 -15.84 -11.02 -12.17
N TRP A 872 -15.22 -9.84 -12.25
CA TRP A 872 -15.82 -8.65 -12.87
C TRP A 872 -16.16 -8.88 -14.34
N THR A 873 -15.20 -9.32 -15.18
CA THR A 873 -15.46 -9.52 -16.61
C THR A 873 -16.41 -10.67 -16.87
N VAL A 874 -16.32 -11.77 -16.12
CA VAL A 874 -17.28 -12.89 -16.20
C VAL A 874 -18.67 -12.47 -15.76
N LEU A 875 -18.82 -11.69 -14.69
CA LEU A 875 -20.14 -11.26 -14.20
C LEU A 875 -20.75 -10.18 -15.09
N VAL A 876 -19.97 -9.23 -15.62
CA VAL A 876 -20.46 -8.26 -16.62
C VAL A 876 -20.92 -8.98 -17.89
N ALA A 877 -20.14 -9.92 -18.43
CA ALA A 877 -20.56 -10.71 -19.59
C ALA A 877 -21.78 -11.59 -19.28
N ALA A 878 -21.82 -12.23 -18.11
CA ALA A 878 -22.97 -13.03 -17.69
C ALA A 878 -24.23 -12.18 -17.48
N LEU A 879 -24.11 -10.93 -17.00
CA LEU A 879 -25.21 -9.97 -16.97
C LEU A 879 -25.63 -9.59 -18.40
N GLU A 880 -24.71 -9.22 -19.28
CA GLU A 880 -25.01 -8.87 -20.68
C GLU A 880 -25.81 -9.97 -21.40
N PHE A 881 -25.41 -11.24 -21.26
CA PHE A 881 -26.16 -12.37 -21.81
C PHE A 881 -27.45 -12.68 -21.03
N SER A 882 -27.44 -12.61 -19.69
CA SER A 882 -28.64 -12.95 -18.90
C SER A 882 -29.73 -11.88 -18.94
N VAL A 883 -29.43 -10.62 -19.27
CA VAL A 883 -30.43 -9.58 -19.55
C VAL A 883 -31.36 -10.00 -20.70
N GLN A 884 -30.88 -10.80 -21.65
CA GLN A 884 -31.72 -11.37 -22.72
C GLN A 884 -32.59 -12.55 -22.24
N GLY A 885 -32.20 -13.24 -21.17
CA GLY A 885 -32.94 -14.36 -20.58
C GLY A 885 -33.90 -13.97 -19.45
N PHE A 886 -33.56 -12.97 -18.63
CA PHE A 886 -34.36 -12.47 -17.51
C PHE A 886 -35.62 -11.69 -17.94
N ALA A 887 -35.88 -11.56 -19.24
CA ALA A 887 -37.17 -11.14 -19.78
C ALA A 887 -38.30 -12.17 -19.55
N ILE A 888 -38.02 -13.31 -18.91
CA ILE A 888 -38.94 -14.42 -18.66
C ILE A 888 -38.92 -14.80 -17.15
N ASP A 889 -39.73 -14.08 -16.37
CA ASP A 889 -40.18 -14.31 -14.97
C ASP A 889 -39.24 -14.93 -13.91
N VAL A 890 -39.03 -14.17 -12.82
CA VAL A 890 -39.38 -14.50 -11.39
C VAL A 890 -38.70 -13.49 -10.44
N GLN A 891 -39.40 -13.05 -9.39
CA GLN A 891 -38.88 -12.19 -8.31
C GLN A 891 -39.25 -12.73 -6.92
N GLU A 892 -38.32 -12.64 -5.94
CA GLU A 892 -38.65 -12.26 -4.55
C GLU A 892 -37.40 -11.85 -3.72
N ALA A 893 -37.61 -11.48 -2.43
CA ALA A 893 -36.61 -11.32 -1.34
C ALA A 893 -35.74 -10.03 -1.22
N ARG A 894 -36.41 -8.91 -0.90
CA ARG A 894 -36.13 -7.94 0.22
C ARG A 894 -34.73 -7.83 0.90
N THR A 895 -34.19 -6.59 0.95
CA THR A 895 -33.66 -5.78 2.12
C THR A 895 -32.80 -6.44 3.23
N VAL A 896 -31.76 -5.85 3.86
CA VAL A 896 -31.13 -4.48 3.94
C VAL A 896 -29.74 -4.67 4.64
N GLY A 897 -28.78 -3.73 4.80
CA GLY A 897 -28.61 -2.30 4.47
C GLY A 897 -27.60 -1.61 5.43
N ASP A 898 -27.05 -0.44 5.05
CA ASP A 898 -26.28 0.57 5.82
C ASP A 898 -25.03 0.17 6.66
N GLY A 899 -24.00 1.03 6.85
CA GLY A 899 -23.82 2.41 6.35
C GLY A 899 -22.86 3.31 7.15
N ALA A 900 -21.97 2.79 8.01
CA ALA A 900 -21.33 3.59 9.08
C ALA A 900 -19.78 3.64 9.12
N VAL A 901 -19.06 2.92 8.24
CA VAL A 901 -17.66 2.54 8.53
C VAL A 901 -16.61 3.63 8.20
N PHE A 902 -16.86 4.53 7.24
CA PHE A 902 -15.77 5.31 6.63
C PHE A 902 -15.35 6.63 7.32
N SER A 903 -16.16 7.18 8.23
CA SER A 903 -15.76 8.35 9.02
C SER A 903 -14.66 8.02 10.05
N THR A 904 -14.65 6.78 10.55
CA THR A 904 -13.82 6.39 11.70
C THR A 904 -12.32 6.42 11.45
N TRP A 905 -11.83 6.08 10.24
CA TRP A 905 -10.39 5.97 9.99
C TRP A 905 -9.67 7.33 10.02
N PHE A 906 -10.24 8.35 9.37
CA PHE A 906 -9.66 9.70 9.37
C PHE A 906 -9.72 10.35 10.77
N VAL A 907 -10.84 10.16 11.48
CA VAL A 907 -10.99 10.59 12.89
C VAL A 907 -9.99 9.85 13.81
N PHE A 908 -9.72 8.57 13.58
CA PHE A 908 -8.75 7.79 14.36
C PHE A 908 -7.32 8.31 14.19
N TYR A 909 -6.89 8.64 12.97
CA TYR A 909 -5.56 9.24 12.73
C TYR A 909 -5.41 10.60 13.45
N LEU A 910 -6.40 11.49 13.33
CA LEU A 910 -6.41 12.77 14.05
C LEU A 910 -6.44 12.60 15.58
N LYS A 911 -7.16 11.58 16.09
CA LYS A 911 -7.24 11.24 17.51
C LYS A 911 -5.93 10.67 18.06
N GLN A 912 -5.11 10.00 17.25
CA GLN A 912 -3.75 9.59 17.66
C GLN A 912 -2.79 10.78 17.75
N ARG A 913 -2.82 11.73 16.79
CA ARG A 913 -1.92 12.90 16.82
C ARG A 913 -2.06 13.74 18.10
N LYS A 914 -3.27 13.84 18.67
CA LYS A 914 -3.52 14.54 19.95
C LYS A 914 -2.97 13.81 21.20
N LYS A 915 -2.48 12.57 21.09
CA LYS A 915 -2.01 11.76 22.24
C LYS A 915 -0.49 11.69 22.42
N ALA A 916 0.31 12.09 21.44
CA ALA A 916 1.76 12.04 21.55
C ALA A 916 2.30 13.23 22.37
N ILE A 917 2.66 12.97 23.63
CA ILE A 917 3.17 13.97 24.57
C ILE A 917 4.71 14.07 24.44
N THR A 918 5.41 12.93 24.49
CA THR A 918 6.88 12.92 24.55
C THR A 918 7.53 13.21 23.18
N PRO A 919 8.78 13.72 23.15
CA PRO A 919 9.52 13.90 21.89
C PRO A 919 9.68 12.61 21.09
N ARG A 920 9.92 11.45 21.75
CA ARG A 920 10.05 10.14 21.09
C ARG A 920 8.73 9.67 20.48
N GLN A 921 7.61 9.82 21.20
CA GLN A 921 6.27 9.54 20.66
C GLN A 921 5.97 10.38 19.42
N LYS A 922 6.33 11.67 19.46
CA LYS A 922 6.19 12.59 18.32
C LYS A 922 7.07 12.13 17.14
N TYR A 923 8.34 11.79 17.38
CA TYR A 923 9.24 11.26 16.34
C TYR A 923 8.62 10.04 15.65
N ARG A 924 8.17 9.03 16.41
CA ARG A 924 7.54 7.81 15.87
C ARG A 924 6.28 8.05 15.05
N LEU A 925 5.48 9.08 15.36
CA LEU A 925 4.33 9.48 14.52
C LEU A 925 4.74 10.22 13.23
N TYR A 926 5.96 10.76 13.16
CA TYR A 926 6.52 11.39 11.97
C TYR A 926 7.45 10.47 11.17
N THR A 927 7.99 9.40 11.78
CA THR A 927 8.78 8.37 11.10
C THR A 927 7.96 7.70 10.01
N SER A 928 8.46 7.74 8.77
CA SER A 928 7.79 7.09 7.65
C SER A 928 7.57 5.59 7.89
N PRO A 929 6.42 5.03 7.52
CA PRO A 929 6.35 3.61 7.24
C PRO A 929 7.33 3.23 6.10
N SER A 930 7.73 1.97 6.06
CA SER A 930 8.38 1.38 4.88
C SER A 930 7.39 1.32 3.70
N TYR A 931 7.87 1.44 2.47
CA TYR A 931 7.02 1.24 1.29
C TYR A 931 6.41 -0.17 1.32
N SER A 932 5.09 -0.26 1.15
CA SER A 932 4.40 -1.53 0.89
C SER A 932 4.08 -1.60 -0.60
N PRO A 933 4.87 -2.34 -1.40
CA PRO A 933 4.64 -2.43 -2.84
C PRO A 933 3.34 -3.16 -3.17
N ALA A 934 2.78 -3.95 -2.26
CA ALA A 934 1.47 -4.57 -2.42
C ALA A 934 0.37 -3.50 -2.57
N ILE A 935 0.36 -2.50 -1.70
CA ILE A 935 -0.64 -1.43 -1.71
C ILE A 935 -0.32 -0.39 -2.80
N GLY A 936 0.95 0.07 -2.89
CA GLY A 936 1.33 1.12 -3.85
C GLY A 936 1.13 0.73 -5.32
N MET A 937 1.42 -0.53 -5.66
CA MET A 937 1.28 -1.02 -7.04
C MET A 937 -0.18 -1.35 -7.41
N ALA A 938 -1.08 -1.58 -6.43
CA ALA A 938 -2.41 -2.14 -6.67
C ALA A 938 -3.26 -1.37 -7.71
N PRO A 939 -3.35 -0.02 -7.69
CA PRO A 939 -4.11 0.73 -8.70
C PRO A 939 -3.54 0.58 -10.11
N CYS A 940 -2.20 0.49 -10.24
CA CYS A 940 -1.54 0.26 -11.52
C CYS A 940 -1.73 -1.18 -12.01
N LEU A 941 -1.63 -2.18 -11.13
CA LEU A 941 -1.93 -3.57 -11.48
C LEU A 941 -3.37 -3.69 -12.01
N LEU A 942 -4.34 -3.15 -11.28
CA LEU A 942 -5.76 -3.13 -11.67
C LEU A 942 -5.97 -2.43 -13.03
N ALA A 943 -5.32 -1.27 -13.25
CA ALA A 943 -5.42 -0.56 -14.52
C ALA A 943 -4.72 -1.31 -15.69
N VAL A 944 -3.62 -2.03 -15.45
CA VAL A 944 -3.01 -2.94 -16.45
C VAL A 944 -3.92 -4.15 -16.71
N PHE A 945 -4.63 -4.67 -15.70
CA PHE A 945 -5.56 -5.79 -15.87
C PHE A 945 -6.79 -5.38 -16.71
N TYR A 946 -7.34 -4.19 -16.49
CA TYR A 946 -8.36 -3.61 -17.37
C TYR A 946 -7.81 -3.30 -18.78
N ALA A 947 -6.57 -2.80 -18.88
CA ALA A 947 -5.90 -2.61 -20.18
C ALA A 947 -5.77 -3.93 -20.96
N SER A 948 -5.48 -5.03 -20.26
CA SER A 948 -5.30 -6.36 -20.82
C SER A 948 -6.58 -7.19 -20.93
N THR A 949 -7.77 -6.60 -20.72
CA THR A 949 -9.05 -7.32 -20.85
C THR A 949 -10.09 -6.54 -21.66
N LEU A 950 -10.22 -5.22 -21.44
CA LEU A 950 -11.32 -4.43 -21.99
C LEU A 950 -10.97 -3.63 -23.26
N LEU A 951 -9.70 -3.26 -23.48
CA LEU A 951 -9.34 -2.30 -24.55
C LEU A 951 -9.61 -2.76 -25.99
N PHE A 952 -9.67 -4.07 -26.23
CA PHE A 952 -10.05 -4.60 -27.55
C PHE A 952 -11.58 -4.72 -27.74
N ILE A 953 -12.37 -4.61 -26.66
CA ILE A 953 -13.83 -4.63 -26.68
C ILE A 953 -14.37 -3.18 -26.70
N PHE A 954 -13.78 -2.32 -25.87
CA PHE A 954 -14.13 -0.91 -25.68
C PHE A 954 -12.89 0.00 -25.84
N PRO A 955 -12.47 0.32 -27.07
CA PRO A 955 -11.24 1.08 -27.32
C PRO A 955 -11.15 2.44 -26.60
N LEU A 956 -12.28 3.11 -26.38
CA LEU A 956 -12.35 4.42 -25.73
C LEU A 956 -11.86 4.41 -24.27
N LEU A 957 -11.92 3.27 -23.57
CA LEU A 957 -11.40 3.12 -22.21
C LEU A 957 -9.86 3.32 -22.13
N ALA A 958 -9.17 3.31 -23.28
CA ALA A 958 -7.74 3.60 -23.38
C ALA A 958 -7.37 4.95 -22.74
N ILE A 959 -8.17 5.99 -22.98
CA ILE A 959 -7.87 7.36 -22.52
C ILE A 959 -7.87 7.44 -20.97
N PRO A 960 -8.94 7.09 -20.25
CA PRO A 960 -8.92 7.13 -18.78
C PRO A 960 -7.95 6.12 -18.17
N ILE A 961 -7.75 4.93 -18.76
CA ILE A 961 -6.80 3.94 -18.25
C ILE A 961 -5.35 4.44 -18.35
N LEU A 962 -4.96 5.09 -19.45
CA LEU A 962 -3.62 5.69 -19.57
C LEU A 962 -3.40 6.86 -18.62
N ILE A 963 -4.41 7.72 -18.44
CA ILE A 963 -4.36 8.82 -17.46
C ILE A 963 -4.18 8.26 -16.04
N LEU A 964 -4.97 7.26 -15.66
CA LEU A 964 -4.87 6.58 -14.36
C LEU A 964 -3.50 5.94 -14.13
N LEU A 965 -2.94 5.25 -15.13
CA LEU A 965 -1.61 4.64 -15.06
C LEU A 965 -0.49 5.67 -14.92
N TYR A 966 -0.55 6.76 -15.69
CA TYR A 966 0.43 7.85 -15.67
C TYR A 966 0.39 8.63 -14.34
N LEU A 967 -0.80 8.96 -13.84
CA LEU A 967 -0.96 9.56 -12.51
C LEU A 967 -0.52 8.61 -11.39
N SER A 968 -0.84 7.32 -11.49
CA SER A 968 -0.38 6.28 -10.53
C SER A 968 1.15 6.13 -10.54
N PHE A 969 1.80 6.30 -11.69
CA PHE A 969 3.26 6.29 -11.82
C PHE A 969 3.91 7.53 -11.19
N ILE A 970 3.36 8.72 -11.44
CA ILE A 970 3.78 9.98 -10.81
C ILE A 970 3.62 9.90 -9.28
N ALA A 971 2.45 9.43 -8.81
CA ALA A 971 2.15 9.30 -7.39
C ALA A 971 3.09 8.31 -6.70
N ASN A 972 3.25 7.09 -7.22
CA ASN A 972 4.17 6.11 -6.65
C ASN A 972 5.62 6.62 -6.66
N ARG A 973 6.07 7.30 -7.72
CA ARG A 973 7.39 7.92 -7.75
C ARG A 973 7.55 8.91 -6.60
N TYR A 974 6.61 9.84 -6.43
CA TYR A 974 6.68 10.81 -5.35
C TYR A 974 6.76 10.12 -3.98
N MET A 975 5.87 9.16 -3.74
CA MET A 975 5.81 8.44 -2.48
C MET A 975 7.11 7.68 -2.19
N ILE A 976 7.72 7.06 -3.20
CA ILE A 976 9.03 6.40 -3.11
C ILE A 976 10.15 7.41 -2.85
N GLU A 977 10.23 8.52 -3.59
CA GLU A 977 11.33 9.48 -3.48
C GLU A 977 11.25 10.38 -2.24
N HIS A 978 10.06 10.63 -1.68
CA HIS A 978 9.85 11.66 -0.65
C HIS A 978 9.14 11.19 0.61
N VAL A 979 8.38 10.10 0.58
CA VAL A 979 7.56 9.67 1.74
C VAL A 979 8.14 8.42 2.39
N PHE A 980 8.19 7.30 1.69
CA PHE A 980 8.62 6.03 2.27
C PHE A 980 10.14 5.92 2.41
N VAL A 981 10.60 5.29 3.49
CA VAL A 981 12.02 4.99 3.75
C VAL A 981 12.34 3.57 3.28
N ASP A 982 13.51 3.34 2.67
CA ASP A 982 13.92 2.00 2.24
C ASP A 982 14.46 1.17 3.41
N SER A 983 13.65 0.23 3.89
CA SER A 983 13.97 -0.68 4.99
C SER A 983 14.76 -1.92 4.59
N SER A 984 15.01 -2.13 3.29
CA SER A 984 15.17 -3.48 2.74
C SER A 984 16.20 -3.58 1.59
N ALA A 985 17.08 -2.58 1.47
CA ALA A 985 18.23 -2.56 0.57
C ALA A 985 17.93 -2.88 -0.91
N GLY A 986 16.68 -2.68 -1.34
CA GLY A 986 16.19 -2.82 -2.71
C GLY A 986 16.22 -4.18 -3.41
N TYR A 987 16.96 -5.20 -2.93
CA TYR A 987 16.98 -6.53 -3.58
C TYR A 987 15.57 -7.12 -3.70
N THR A 988 14.80 -6.99 -2.62
CA THR A 988 13.40 -7.38 -2.43
C THR A 988 12.53 -6.98 -3.63
N GLY A 989 12.59 -5.71 -4.01
CA GLY A 989 11.87 -5.12 -5.11
C GLY A 989 12.35 -5.64 -6.47
N THR A 990 13.64 -5.97 -6.63
CA THR A 990 14.12 -6.56 -7.90
C THR A 990 13.53 -7.97 -8.11
N VAL A 991 13.44 -8.78 -7.05
CA VAL A 991 12.79 -10.10 -7.08
C VAL A 991 11.29 -9.95 -7.33
N LEU A 992 10.65 -9.00 -6.65
CA LEU A 992 9.25 -8.62 -6.87
C LEU A 992 8.98 -8.21 -8.32
N ALA A 993 9.88 -7.40 -8.88
CA ALA A 993 9.76 -6.85 -10.23
C ALA A 993 9.91 -7.93 -11.30
N LEU A 994 10.88 -8.83 -11.13
CA LEU A 994 11.06 -9.99 -12.00
C LEU A 994 9.84 -10.92 -11.97
N TRP A 995 9.26 -11.16 -10.78
CA TRP A 995 8.03 -11.93 -10.66
C TRP A 995 6.83 -11.23 -11.34
N SER A 996 6.70 -9.92 -11.16
CA SER A 996 5.60 -9.12 -11.71
C SER A 996 5.64 -9.03 -13.23
N VAL A 997 6.80 -8.71 -13.81
CA VAL A 997 6.99 -8.63 -15.27
C VAL A 997 6.77 -10.00 -15.94
N ARG A 998 7.15 -11.10 -15.27
CA ARG A 998 6.81 -12.45 -15.73
C ARG A 998 5.29 -12.70 -15.73
N ARG A 999 4.57 -12.24 -14.71
CA ARG A 999 3.09 -12.36 -14.66
C ARG A 999 2.36 -11.40 -15.60
N PHE A 1000 2.96 -10.29 -16.03
CA PHE A 1000 2.43 -9.49 -17.16
C PHE A 1000 2.36 -10.29 -18.47
N GLY A 1001 3.18 -11.34 -18.62
CA GLY A 1001 3.09 -12.27 -19.75
C GLY A 1001 1.79 -13.08 -19.77
N TRP A 1002 1.24 -13.37 -18.58
CA TRP A 1002 -0.06 -14.05 -18.46
C TRP A 1002 -1.21 -13.09 -18.83
N LEU A 1003 -1.06 -11.80 -18.49
CA LEU A 1003 -2.05 -10.77 -18.80
C LEU A 1003 -2.26 -10.55 -20.29
N LEU A 1004 -1.20 -10.64 -21.11
CA LEU A 1004 -1.34 -10.58 -22.57
C LEU A 1004 -2.21 -11.74 -23.11
N GLY A 1005 -2.20 -12.91 -22.45
CA GLY A 1005 -3.11 -14.00 -22.76
C GLY A 1005 -4.59 -13.66 -22.50
N PHE A 1006 -4.88 -12.76 -21.57
CA PHE A 1006 -6.25 -12.30 -21.27
C PHE A 1006 -6.82 -11.29 -22.26
N GLN A 1007 -6.11 -10.92 -23.33
CA GLN A 1007 -6.68 -10.11 -24.42
C GLN A 1007 -7.41 -10.97 -25.47
N PRO A 1008 -6.79 -11.99 -26.09
CA PRO A 1008 -7.49 -12.88 -27.02
C PRO A 1008 -8.42 -13.89 -26.32
N LEU A 1009 -8.27 -14.17 -25.03
CA LEU A 1009 -9.16 -15.09 -24.31
C LEU A 1009 -10.64 -14.63 -24.29
N PRO A 1010 -11.01 -13.43 -23.79
CA PRO A 1010 -12.40 -12.96 -23.80
C PRO A 1010 -12.92 -12.72 -25.22
N TYR A 1011 -12.08 -12.20 -26.13
CA TYR A 1011 -12.42 -12.07 -27.55
C TYR A 1011 -12.80 -13.44 -28.16
N GLY A 1012 -12.02 -14.48 -27.87
CA GLY A 1012 -12.29 -15.84 -28.31
C GLY A 1012 -13.58 -16.42 -27.72
N LEU A 1013 -13.85 -16.19 -26.42
CA LEU A 1013 -15.10 -16.62 -25.76
C LEU A 1013 -16.34 -15.91 -26.34
N ILE A 1014 -16.25 -14.61 -26.62
CA ILE A 1014 -17.33 -13.84 -27.25
C ILE A 1014 -17.62 -14.38 -28.66
N LEU A 1015 -16.59 -14.69 -29.46
CA LEU A 1015 -16.78 -15.29 -30.78
C LEU A 1015 -17.35 -16.72 -30.72
N LEU A 1016 -16.96 -17.52 -29.73
CA LEU A 1016 -17.57 -18.83 -29.49
C LEU A 1016 -19.06 -18.72 -29.15
N SER A 1017 -19.47 -17.72 -28.35
CA SER A 1017 -20.87 -17.49 -28.01
C SER A 1017 -21.75 -17.13 -29.22
N ARG A 1018 -21.16 -16.54 -30.27
CA ARG A 1018 -21.83 -16.19 -31.54
C ARG A 1018 -21.59 -17.22 -32.65
N ASN A 1019 -21.29 -18.48 -32.30
CA ASN A 1019 -21.06 -19.61 -33.22
C ASN A 1019 -19.88 -19.46 -34.21
N GLU A 1020 -18.97 -18.50 -34.02
CA GLU A 1020 -17.76 -18.33 -34.86
C GLU A 1020 -16.62 -19.24 -34.36
N TRP A 1021 -16.91 -20.55 -34.25
CA TRP A 1021 -16.08 -21.56 -33.59
C TRP A 1021 -14.62 -21.57 -34.05
N ALA A 1022 -14.37 -21.38 -35.35
CA ALA A 1022 -13.01 -21.36 -35.91
C ALA A 1022 -12.20 -20.13 -35.44
N ILE A 1023 -12.78 -18.93 -35.50
CA ILE A 1023 -12.10 -17.68 -35.14
C ILE A 1023 -11.91 -17.62 -33.61
N GLY A 1024 -12.94 -18.00 -32.85
CA GLY A 1024 -12.86 -18.08 -31.39
C GLY A 1024 -11.85 -19.11 -30.89
N GLY A 1025 -11.83 -20.31 -31.50
CA GLY A 1025 -10.87 -21.36 -31.20
C GLY A 1025 -9.41 -20.96 -31.49
N ILE A 1026 -9.15 -20.30 -32.63
CA ILE A 1026 -7.82 -19.74 -32.94
C ILE A 1026 -7.42 -18.70 -31.89
N SER A 1027 -8.34 -17.84 -31.46
CA SER A 1027 -8.05 -16.80 -30.46
C SER A 1027 -7.68 -17.40 -29.10
N ILE A 1028 -8.40 -18.44 -28.62
CA ILE A 1028 -8.00 -19.18 -27.41
C ILE A 1028 -6.65 -19.90 -27.60
N GLY A 1029 -6.36 -20.42 -28.80
CA GLY A 1029 -5.04 -20.94 -29.14
C GLY A 1029 -3.93 -19.90 -29.00
N VAL A 1030 -4.15 -18.67 -29.48
CA VAL A 1030 -3.23 -17.53 -29.31
C VAL A 1030 -3.10 -17.13 -27.84
N ALA A 1031 -4.17 -17.16 -27.05
CA ALA A 1031 -4.14 -16.90 -25.62
C ALA A 1031 -3.19 -17.88 -24.90
N ILE A 1032 -3.44 -19.18 -25.05
CA ILE A 1032 -2.65 -20.25 -24.43
C ILE A 1032 -1.20 -20.20 -24.93
N GLY A 1033 -0.97 -20.03 -26.23
CA GLY A 1033 0.35 -19.87 -26.83
C GLY A 1033 1.13 -18.68 -26.24
N THR A 1034 0.47 -17.54 -26.04
CA THR A 1034 1.09 -16.33 -25.45
C THR A 1034 1.50 -16.57 -23.99
N VAL A 1035 0.64 -17.21 -23.18
CA VAL A 1035 0.98 -17.58 -21.78
C VAL A 1035 2.18 -18.54 -21.76
N LEU A 1036 2.15 -19.60 -22.56
CA LEU A 1036 3.23 -20.60 -22.62
C LEU A 1036 4.55 -20.01 -23.12
N LEU A 1037 4.52 -19.14 -24.15
CA LEU A 1037 5.70 -18.43 -24.63
C LEU A 1037 6.25 -17.46 -23.59
N SER A 1038 5.41 -16.77 -22.82
CA SER A 1038 5.87 -15.82 -21.80
C SER A 1038 6.54 -16.52 -20.59
N GLU A 1039 5.93 -17.60 -20.09
CA GLU A 1039 6.50 -18.41 -19.01
C GLU A 1039 7.74 -19.15 -19.51
N GLY A 1040 7.69 -19.71 -20.74
CA GLY A 1040 8.80 -20.38 -21.41
C GLY A 1040 10.01 -19.47 -21.61
N LEU A 1041 9.84 -18.28 -22.20
CA LEU A 1041 10.95 -17.35 -22.47
C LEU A 1041 11.57 -16.80 -21.18
N THR A 1042 10.77 -16.52 -20.14
CA THR A 1042 11.29 -16.02 -18.85
C THR A 1042 12.00 -17.12 -18.05
N VAL A 1043 11.56 -18.38 -18.13
CA VAL A 1043 12.23 -19.54 -17.50
C VAL A 1043 13.47 -19.97 -18.28
N LEU A 1044 13.41 -20.08 -19.60
CA LEU A 1044 14.55 -20.54 -20.43
C LEU A 1044 15.69 -19.52 -20.43
N ARG A 1045 15.40 -18.21 -20.53
CA ARG A 1045 16.45 -17.17 -20.43
C ARG A 1045 17.02 -17.02 -19.02
N TYR A 1046 16.32 -17.51 -17.99
CA TYR A 1046 16.83 -17.46 -16.62
C TYR A 1046 16.51 -18.73 -15.81
N LYS A 1047 17.14 -19.83 -16.22
CA LYS A 1047 17.39 -20.97 -15.34
C LYS A 1047 18.38 -20.53 -14.25
N GLU A 1048 17.84 -20.06 -13.14
CA GLU A 1048 18.60 -19.86 -11.91
C GLU A 1048 19.28 -21.20 -11.53
N LYS A 1049 20.62 -21.20 -11.32
CA LYS A 1049 21.39 -22.42 -10.95
C LYS A 1049 20.65 -23.12 -9.81
N ARG A 1050 20.40 -24.42 -9.93
CA ARG A 1050 19.80 -25.28 -8.88
C ARG A 1050 20.90 -26.07 -8.16
N ARG A 1051 20.60 -26.69 -7.01
CA ARG A 1051 21.50 -27.68 -6.33
C ARG A 1051 21.90 -28.87 -7.23
N LYS A 1052 21.16 -29.12 -8.32
CA LYS A 1052 21.50 -30.11 -9.36
C LYS A 1052 22.54 -29.62 -10.39
N ASP A 1053 22.84 -28.32 -10.42
CA ASP A 1053 23.76 -27.66 -11.35
C ASP A 1053 25.08 -27.24 -10.65
N LEU A 1054 25.37 -27.82 -9.49
CA LEU A 1054 26.65 -27.74 -8.76
C LEU A 1054 27.57 -28.88 -9.19
N ASN A 1055 28.87 -28.75 -8.91
CA ASN A 1055 29.82 -29.85 -9.08
C ASN A 1055 29.38 -31.06 -8.23
N GLY A 1056 29.51 -32.27 -8.78
CA GLY A 1056 29.10 -33.52 -8.12
C GLY A 1056 29.78 -33.73 -6.77
N ASN A 1057 31.02 -33.26 -6.61
CA ASN A 1057 31.73 -33.26 -5.34
C ASN A 1057 31.09 -32.31 -4.32
N THR A 1058 30.82 -31.06 -4.71
CA THR A 1058 30.08 -30.07 -3.88
C THR A 1058 28.74 -30.64 -3.42
N ARG A 1059 28.00 -31.29 -4.33
CA ARG A 1059 26.71 -31.87 -4.02
C ARG A 1059 26.81 -33.07 -3.08
N LYS A 1060 27.71 -34.02 -3.33
CA LYS A 1060 27.91 -35.19 -2.45
C LYS A 1060 28.31 -34.76 -1.05
N ALA A 1061 29.21 -33.77 -0.94
CA ALA A 1061 29.56 -33.18 0.35
C ALA A 1061 28.33 -32.55 1.01
N LEU A 1062 27.52 -31.76 0.30
CA LEU A 1062 26.30 -31.13 0.85
C LEU A 1062 25.23 -32.16 1.28
N ASP A 1063 25.24 -33.35 0.69
CA ASP A 1063 24.42 -34.48 1.12
C ASP A 1063 25.02 -35.09 2.43
N GLU A 1064 26.34 -35.26 2.53
CA GLU A 1064 27.07 -35.69 3.76
C GLU A 1064 26.90 -34.71 4.94
N LEU A 1065 26.96 -33.40 4.69
CA LEU A 1065 26.68 -32.37 5.70
C LEU A 1065 25.22 -32.40 6.14
N SER A 1066 24.29 -32.74 5.25
CA SER A 1066 22.88 -32.91 5.62
C SER A 1066 22.68 -34.04 6.62
N SER A 1067 23.41 -35.14 6.47
CA SER A 1067 23.43 -36.21 7.48
C SER A 1067 24.08 -35.72 8.79
N SER A 1068 25.26 -35.07 8.70
CA SER A 1068 25.96 -34.54 9.89
C SER A 1068 25.20 -33.45 10.65
N MET A 1069 24.23 -32.78 10.03
CA MET A 1069 23.30 -31.86 10.70
C MET A 1069 22.19 -32.62 11.44
N GLN A 1070 21.81 -33.81 11.00
CA GLN A 1070 20.67 -34.57 11.56
C GLN A 1070 21.09 -35.66 12.56
N ASP A 1071 22.28 -36.24 12.42
CA ASP A 1071 22.81 -37.28 13.30
C ASP A 1071 23.21 -36.71 14.68
N THR A 1072 22.28 -36.70 15.62
CA THR A 1072 22.48 -36.27 17.01
C THR A 1072 22.99 -37.35 17.97
N LYS A 1073 22.98 -38.63 17.56
CA LYS A 1073 22.69 -39.71 18.51
C LYS A 1073 23.45 -41.04 18.29
N LYS A 1074 24.74 -40.99 17.91
CA LYS A 1074 25.44 -42.22 17.48
C LYS A 1074 26.92 -42.43 17.84
N ASP A 1075 27.64 -41.41 18.33
CA ASP A 1075 29.11 -41.50 18.51
C ASP A 1075 29.58 -41.61 19.97
N ASP A 1076 28.67 -41.38 20.94
CA ASP A 1076 28.94 -41.36 22.40
C ASP A 1076 29.41 -42.70 22.99
N GLY A 1077 29.45 -43.78 22.19
CA GLY A 1077 29.59 -45.14 22.67
C GLY A 1077 31.02 -45.69 22.81
N ASN A 1078 32.04 -45.13 22.13
CA ASN A 1078 33.38 -45.75 22.14
C ASN A 1078 34.57 -44.83 21.78
N ARG A 1079 34.39 -43.51 21.66
CA ARG A 1079 35.53 -42.58 21.48
C ARG A 1079 36.12 -42.20 22.84
N ASN A 1080 37.17 -42.92 23.24
CA ASN A 1080 38.02 -42.54 24.38
C ASN A 1080 38.70 -41.18 24.08
N GLU A 1081 38.06 -40.09 24.48
CA GLU A 1081 38.63 -38.75 24.36
C GLU A 1081 39.88 -38.63 25.25
N ARG A 1082 41.03 -38.50 24.60
CA ARG A 1082 42.28 -38.11 25.27
C ARG A 1082 42.13 -36.68 25.76
N ASN A 1083 41.76 -36.53 27.03
CA ASN A 1083 41.66 -35.27 27.76
C ASN A 1083 42.96 -34.44 27.70
N SER A 1084 43.15 -33.68 26.64
CA SER A 1084 44.18 -32.65 26.51
C SER A 1084 43.82 -31.44 27.37
N ARG A 1085 44.00 -31.57 28.70
CA ARG A 1085 43.79 -30.53 29.72
C ARG A 1085 44.80 -29.38 29.59
N GLN A 1086 44.82 -28.70 28.46
CA GLN A 1086 45.83 -27.69 28.16
C GLN A 1086 45.24 -26.27 28.18
N SER A 1087 45.33 -25.65 29.36
CA SER A 1087 45.31 -24.19 29.61
C SER A 1087 43.98 -23.42 29.73
N ASP A 1088 42.93 -24.00 30.31
CA ASP A 1088 41.67 -23.29 30.64
C ASP A 1088 41.87 -22.00 31.47
N LEU A 1089 42.88 -21.95 32.34
CA LEU A 1089 43.22 -20.74 33.11
C LEU A 1089 43.76 -19.59 32.23
N SER A 1090 44.41 -19.91 31.10
CA SER A 1090 44.87 -18.90 30.13
C SER A 1090 43.70 -18.37 29.30
N LEU A 1091 42.70 -19.22 29.04
CA LEU A 1091 41.43 -18.81 28.45
C LEU A 1091 40.69 -17.85 29.38
N LEU A 1092 40.61 -18.11 30.69
CA LEU A 1092 39.97 -17.21 31.65
C LEU A 1092 40.58 -15.80 31.68
N ASN A 1093 41.91 -15.68 31.73
CA ASN A 1093 42.58 -14.36 31.66
C ASN A 1093 42.42 -13.68 30.29
N ARG A 1094 42.30 -14.45 29.19
CA ARG A 1094 41.90 -13.90 27.89
C ARG A 1094 40.43 -13.48 27.87
N VAL A 1095 39.53 -14.21 28.51
CA VAL A 1095 38.08 -13.90 28.59
C VAL A 1095 37.83 -12.63 29.39
N THR A 1096 38.57 -12.36 30.48
CA THR A 1096 38.51 -11.07 31.17
C THR A 1096 39.06 -9.89 30.34
N ALA A 1097 39.89 -10.17 29.34
CA ALA A 1097 40.35 -9.19 28.34
C ALA A 1097 39.53 -9.20 27.02
N LEU A 1098 38.54 -10.09 26.91
CA LEU A 1098 37.70 -10.31 25.72
C LEU A 1098 36.22 -10.28 26.11
N LEU A 1099 35.82 -9.19 26.78
CA LEU A 1099 34.42 -8.77 26.85
C LEU A 1099 34.08 -7.96 25.60
N PRO A 1100 33.10 -8.40 24.79
CA PRO A 1100 33.06 -9.70 24.12
C PRO A 1100 33.83 -9.67 22.77
N GLY A 1101 34.34 -10.77 22.23
CA GLY A 1101 33.80 -12.13 22.31
C GLY A 1101 32.81 -12.44 21.17
N TYR A 1102 32.35 -11.42 20.44
CA TYR A 1102 31.35 -11.56 19.38
C TYR A 1102 31.90 -12.23 18.11
N GLY A 1103 31.11 -13.13 17.51
CA GLY A 1103 31.13 -13.31 16.06
C GLY A 1103 30.85 -11.97 15.36
N ARG A 1104 31.82 -11.48 14.57
CA ARG A 1104 31.77 -10.20 13.84
C ARG A 1104 32.27 -10.44 12.42
N LEU A 1105 31.52 -10.00 11.41
CA LEU A 1105 32.01 -9.97 10.03
C LEU A 1105 33.11 -8.91 9.86
N PRO A 1106 34.16 -9.14 9.06
CA PRO A 1106 35.24 -8.17 8.87
C PRO A 1106 34.75 -6.79 8.42
N ASP A 1107 35.41 -5.71 8.82
CA ASP A 1107 34.90 -4.35 8.56
C ASP A 1107 34.81 -3.97 7.07
N HIS A 1108 35.49 -4.71 6.19
CA HIS A 1108 35.41 -4.58 4.73
C HIS A 1108 34.24 -5.37 4.10
N PHE A 1109 33.45 -6.10 4.89
CA PHE A 1109 32.42 -7.00 4.38
C PHE A 1109 31.16 -6.23 3.93
N PRO A 1110 30.51 -6.62 2.81
CA PRO A 1110 29.36 -5.91 2.25
C PRO A 1110 28.02 -6.15 2.96
N ILE A 1111 27.95 -7.14 3.86
CA ILE A 1111 26.73 -7.62 4.52
C ILE A 1111 26.92 -7.53 6.05
N PRO A 1112 25.92 -7.14 6.86
CA PRO A 1112 24.59 -6.66 6.45
C PRO A 1112 24.68 -5.32 5.69
N ILE A 1113 23.84 -5.15 4.67
CA ILE A 1113 23.81 -3.92 3.88
C ILE A 1113 23.29 -2.78 4.78
N PRO A 1114 23.84 -1.56 4.75
CA PRO A 1114 23.27 -0.44 5.50
C PRO A 1114 21.86 -0.10 5.00
N THR A 1115 20.90 0.03 5.92
CA THR A 1115 19.54 0.48 5.62
C THR A 1115 19.37 1.99 5.83
N GLU A 1116 18.34 2.57 5.24
CA GLU A 1116 17.98 3.98 5.47
C GLU A 1116 17.21 4.19 6.78
N ARG A 1117 16.76 3.11 7.41
CA ARG A 1117 15.92 3.15 8.60
C ARG A 1117 16.77 3.43 9.84
N ILE A 1118 16.70 4.66 10.32
CA ILE A 1118 17.17 4.98 11.68
C ILE A 1118 16.21 4.31 12.68
N ASP A 1119 16.76 3.54 13.60
CA ASP A 1119 16.01 2.87 14.65
C ASP A 1119 16.11 3.68 15.96
N ASP A 1120 14.97 4.09 16.53
CA ASP A 1120 14.95 4.99 17.68
C ASP A 1120 15.24 4.30 19.02
N LEU A 1121 15.30 2.96 19.06
CA LEU A 1121 15.77 2.19 20.22
C LEU A 1121 17.30 2.12 20.27
N LEU A 1122 17.97 2.11 19.10
CA LEU A 1122 19.42 2.03 18.99
C LEU A 1122 20.11 3.38 18.78
N GLN A 1123 19.42 4.33 18.12
CA GLN A 1123 19.98 5.61 17.67
C GLN A 1123 19.09 6.79 18.09
N THR A 1124 18.49 6.72 19.29
CA THR A 1124 17.61 7.78 19.85
C THR A 1124 18.22 9.19 19.72
N GLU A 1125 19.53 9.30 19.98
CA GLU A 1125 20.27 10.54 19.81
C GLU A 1125 20.21 11.06 18.37
N ARG A 1126 20.56 10.22 17.39
CA ARG A 1126 20.51 10.56 15.96
C ARG A 1126 19.09 10.90 15.50
N CYS A 1127 18.07 10.23 16.03
CA CYS A 1127 16.67 10.56 15.80
C CYS A 1127 16.31 11.97 16.29
N SER A 1128 16.90 12.44 17.39
CA SER A 1128 16.64 13.79 17.91
C SER A 1128 17.17 14.91 17.03
N TYR A 1129 18.35 14.71 16.42
CA TYR A 1129 18.94 15.67 15.47
C TYR A 1129 18.26 15.61 14.08
N HIS A 1130 17.63 14.49 13.71
CA HIS A 1130 16.87 14.36 12.46
C HIS A 1130 15.41 14.81 12.61
N LYS A 1131 15.19 16.09 12.94
CA LYS A 1131 13.84 16.68 13.05
C LYS A 1131 13.37 17.42 11.78
N PRO A 1132 12.04 17.51 11.55
CA PRO A 1132 11.46 18.25 10.42
C PRO A 1132 11.62 19.77 10.51
N THR A 1133 11.83 20.32 11.71
CA THR A 1133 12.03 21.76 11.94
C THR A 1133 13.49 22.20 11.86
N SER A 1134 14.45 21.26 11.90
CA SER A 1134 15.87 21.53 11.69
C SER A 1134 16.12 22.03 10.26
N ARG A 1135 16.44 23.32 10.12
CA ARG A 1135 16.62 24.00 8.83
C ARG A 1135 17.79 23.36 8.08
N SER A 1136 17.53 22.89 6.85
CA SER A 1136 18.41 21.99 6.07
C SER A 1136 19.76 22.56 5.57
N GLY A 1137 20.32 23.56 6.25
CA GLY A 1137 21.59 24.22 5.93
C GLY A 1137 22.53 24.39 7.14
N GLN A 1138 22.05 24.30 8.38
CA GLN A 1138 22.94 24.13 9.53
C GLN A 1138 23.51 22.71 9.49
N THR A 1139 24.71 22.56 8.94
CA THR A 1139 25.38 21.26 8.89
C THR A 1139 25.81 20.82 10.29
N ALA A 1140 25.55 19.56 10.66
CA ALA A 1140 26.02 18.93 11.92
C ALA A 1140 27.56 18.68 11.95
N LYS A 1141 28.36 19.52 11.29
CA LYS A 1141 29.81 19.43 11.07
C LYS A 1141 30.70 19.58 12.33
N GLY A 1142 30.10 19.47 13.51
CA GLY A 1142 30.78 19.56 14.81
C GLY A 1142 30.01 18.96 15.98
N HIS A 1143 28.87 18.30 15.71
CA HIS A 1143 28.16 17.55 16.74
C HIS A 1143 28.66 16.11 16.71
N GLN A 1144 29.71 15.83 17.48
CA GLN A 1144 30.15 14.48 17.76
C GLN A 1144 29.09 13.82 18.65
N TYR A 1145 28.44 12.77 18.16
CA TYR A 1145 27.41 12.06 18.91
C TYR A 1145 28.00 11.46 20.20
N PHE A 1146 27.25 11.53 21.30
CA PHE A 1146 27.63 10.96 22.60
C PHE A 1146 27.68 9.43 22.55
N THR A 1147 26.76 8.83 21.77
CA THR A 1147 26.72 7.39 21.53
C THR A 1147 27.68 6.96 20.42
N GLU A 1148 28.21 5.73 20.54
CA GLU A 1148 29.44 5.30 19.86
C GLU A 1148 29.47 5.47 18.32
N ASN A 1149 30.70 5.53 17.81
CA ASN A 1149 31.03 5.37 16.39
C ASN A 1149 30.20 4.21 15.77
N PRO A 1150 29.38 4.45 14.72
CA PRO A 1150 28.49 3.42 14.15
C PRO A 1150 29.23 2.21 13.58
N ASN A 1151 30.55 2.27 13.46
CA ASN A 1151 31.40 1.12 13.19
C ASN A 1151 31.40 0.07 14.32
N SER A 1152 31.09 0.38 15.59
CA SER A 1152 31.13 -0.60 16.69
C SER A 1152 30.10 -1.71 16.49
N ILE A 1153 28.89 -1.38 16.04
CA ILE A 1153 27.81 -2.33 15.73
C ILE A 1153 27.97 -2.99 14.34
N LYS A 1154 28.88 -2.48 13.48
CA LYS A 1154 29.08 -3.00 12.12
C LYS A 1154 29.56 -4.46 12.14
N GLY A 1155 28.92 -5.30 11.32
CA GLY A 1155 29.27 -6.72 11.20
C GLY A 1155 28.69 -7.64 12.28
N LEU A 1156 27.95 -7.10 13.27
CA LEU A 1156 27.14 -7.89 14.20
C LEU A 1156 25.78 -8.24 13.57
N ILE A 1157 25.35 -9.50 13.71
CA ILE A 1157 24.05 -9.99 13.22
C ILE A 1157 23.36 -10.75 14.36
N TYR A 1158 22.83 -9.98 15.31
CA TYR A 1158 22.10 -10.47 16.49
C TYR A 1158 20.74 -9.75 16.60
N PRO A 1159 19.77 -10.31 17.35
CA PRO A 1159 18.54 -9.63 17.73
C PRO A 1159 18.83 -8.26 18.35
N LEU A 1160 17.96 -7.27 18.10
CA LEU A 1160 18.19 -5.90 18.59
C LEU A 1160 18.25 -5.89 20.13
N GLU A 1161 17.47 -6.74 20.76
CA GLU A 1161 17.32 -6.92 22.21
C GLU A 1161 18.67 -7.24 22.87
N MET A 1162 19.55 -7.95 22.16
CA MET A 1162 20.93 -8.27 22.59
C MET A 1162 21.93 -7.13 22.35
N LEU A 1163 21.56 -6.12 21.56
CA LEU A 1163 22.42 -5.03 21.10
C LEU A 1163 21.94 -3.63 21.54
N ILE A 1164 20.79 -3.49 22.20
CA ILE A 1164 20.29 -2.17 22.65
C ILE A 1164 21.19 -1.64 23.78
N PRO A 1165 21.82 -0.45 23.62
CA PRO A 1165 22.59 0.20 24.67
C PRO A 1165 21.69 0.74 25.79
N ILE A 1166 22.27 1.36 26.82
CA ILE A 1166 21.49 2.12 27.81
C ILE A 1166 20.74 3.24 27.07
N PRO A 1167 19.39 3.25 27.05
CA PRO A 1167 18.66 4.12 26.15
C PRO A 1167 18.58 5.55 26.69
N VAL A 1168 18.83 6.51 25.80
CA VAL A 1168 18.93 7.94 26.11
C VAL A 1168 17.54 8.52 26.42
N ILE A 1169 17.41 9.31 27.49
CA ILE A 1169 16.16 9.99 27.88
C ILE A 1169 15.98 11.23 26.99
N TRP A 1170 14.85 11.36 26.29
CA TRP A 1170 14.60 12.50 25.40
C TRP A 1170 13.68 13.54 26.07
N LEU A 1171 14.28 14.62 26.57
CA LEU A 1171 13.57 15.71 27.24
C LEU A 1171 13.06 16.76 26.22
N PRO A 1172 11.84 17.30 26.39
CA PRO A 1172 11.31 18.35 25.54
C PRO A 1172 12.04 19.69 25.75
N HIS A 1173 12.11 20.53 24.71
CA HIS A 1173 12.74 21.84 24.82
C HIS A 1173 11.94 22.78 25.74
N ASP A 1174 12.65 23.57 26.54
CA ASP A 1174 12.07 24.66 27.32
C ASP A 1174 12.88 25.95 27.23
N LYS A 1175 12.16 27.07 27.16
CA LYS A 1175 12.73 28.43 27.05
C LYS A 1175 13.44 28.87 28.33
N ASN A 1176 13.08 28.31 29.48
CA ASN A 1176 13.62 28.70 30.78
C ASN A 1176 14.91 27.94 31.15
N GLY A 1177 15.41 27.06 30.28
CA GLY A 1177 16.61 26.25 30.53
C GLY A 1177 16.39 25.04 31.46
N ILE A 1178 15.15 24.77 31.88
CA ILE A 1178 14.84 23.74 32.89
C ILE A 1178 15.21 22.33 32.38
N ALA A 1179 14.91 22.02 31.11
CA ALA A 1179 15.26 20.74 30.51
C ALA A 1179 16.80 20.51 30.47
N GLN A 1180 17.58 21.57 30.26
CA GLN A 1180 19.04 21.53 30.28
C GLN A 1180 19.58 21.34 31.71
N GLY A 1181 18.94 21.95 32.71
CA GLY A 1181 19.23 21.67 34.13
C GLY A 1181 18.96 20.22 34.49
N GLU A 1182 17.80 19.69 34.08
CA GLU A 1182 17.39 18.31 34.34
C GLU A 1182 18.28 17.28 33.61
N MET A 1183 18.70 17.58 32.38
CA MET A 1183 19.70 16.79 31.65
C MET A 1183 21.03 16.69 32.43
N ILE A 1184 21.47 17.78 33.05
CA ILE A 1184 22.68 17.81 33.89
C ILE A 1184 22.43 17.06 35.23
N GLU A 1185 21.24 17.13 35.81
CA GLU A 1185 20.88 16.36 37.03
C GLU A 1185 20.88 14.84 36.75
N LEU A 1186 20.22 14.42 35.66
CA LEU A 1186 20.17 13.03 35.18
C LEU A 1186 21.56 12.45 34.92
N GLY A 1187 22.44 13.21 34.24
CA GLY A 1187 23.83 12.82 34.05
C GLY A 1187 24.58 12.73 35.38
N ARG A 1188 24.59 13.80 36.18
CA ARG A 1188 25.47 13.96 37.35
C ARG A 1188 25.10 13.11 38.56
N TYR A 1189 23.81 12.95 38.85
CA TYR A 1189 23.32 12.26 40.06
C TYR A 1189 22.67 10.92 39.76
N HIS A 1190 22.25 10.69 38.52
CA HIS A 1190 21.63 9.43 38.13
C HIS A 1190 22.48 8.59 37.16
N ASN A 1191 23.54 9.13 36.54
CA ASN A 1191 24.28 8.46 35.48
C ASN A 1191 23.34 7.94 34.37
N LEU A 1192 22.35 8.76 34.00
CA LEU A 1192 21.41 8.50 32.92
C LEU A 1192 21.66 9.52 31.82
N LEU A 1193 22.07 9.06 30.64
CA LEU A 1193 22.29 9.96 29.51
C LEU A 1193 20.93 10.54 29.07
N ALA A 1194 20.86 11.85 28.97
CA ALA A 1194 19.69 12.58 28.53
C ALA A 1194 20.07 13.55 27.41
N ILE A 1195 19.11 13.81 26.52
CA ILE A 1195 19.23 14.77 25.43
C ILE A 1195 18.05 15.73 25.48
N VAL A 1196 18.33 17.03 25.46
CA VAL A 1196 17.32 18.06 25.33
C VAL A 1196 17.03 18.28 23.85
N ASP A 1197 15.75 18.27 23.52
CA ASP A 1197 15.24 18.57 22.20
C ASP A 1197 15.71 19.94 21.69
N GLN A 1198 15.96 20.07 20.38
CA GLN A 1198 16.44 21.33 19.79
C GLN A 1198 15.34 22.42 19.83
N PRO A 1199 15.69 23.70 19.99
CA PRO A 1199 14.74 24.79 19.86
C PRO A 1199 14.18 24.85 18.43
N ASP A 1200 12.87 25.06 18.29
CA ASP A 1200 12.26 25.39 17.00
C ASP A 1200 12.63 26.84 16.62
N GLU A 1201 13.83 27.04 16.04
CA GLU A 1201 14.38 28.35 15.65
C GLU A 1201 13.45 29.20 14.76
N ALA A 1202 12.50 28.56 14.08
CA ALA A 1202 11.58 29.14 13.10
C ALA A 1202 10.79 30.36 13.60
N GLY A 1203 10.60 30.52 14.91
CA GLY A 1203 9.86 31.66 15.50
C GLY A 1203 10.69 32.90 15.82
N SER A 1204 12.03 32.86 15.75
CA SER A 1204 12.88 33.91 16.36
C SER A 1204 13.60 34.84 15.37
N GLN A 1205 13.65 34.53 14.07
CA GLN A 1205 14.46 35.31 13.11
C GLN A 1205 13.70 36.46 12.43
N ASP A 1206 12.43 36.30 12.08
CA ASP A 1206 11.65 37.30 11.32
C ASP A 1206 11.42 38.62 12.09
N GLY A 1207 11.52 38.62 13.43
CA GLY A 1207 11.34 39.82 14.25
C GLY A 1207 12.54 40.79 14.33
N SER A 1208 13.72 40.39 13.83
CA SER A 1208 14.98 41.13 14.04
C SER A 1208 15.38 42.02 12.86
N ASP A 1209 15.39 41.47 11.63
CA ASP A 1209 16.07 42.13 10.50
C ASP A 1209 15.32 43.37 9.96
N ASP A 1210 14.00 43.41 10.05
CA ASP A 1210 13.20 44.48 9.42
C ASP A 1210 13.39 45.85 10.10
N LYS A 1211 13.74 45.88 11.40
CA LYS A 1211 14.05 47.12 12.12
C LYS A 1211 15.34 47.81 11.67
N THR A 1212 16.22 47.13 10.94
CA THR A 1212 17.54 47.67 10.55
C THR A 1212 17.55 48.32 9.16
N ARG A 1213 16.48 48.16 8.35
CA ARG A 1213 16.45 48.62 6.95
C ARG A 1213 16.04 50.09 6.73
N ARG A 1214 15.78 50.88 7.77
CA ARG A 1214 15.16 52.23 7.65
C ARG A 1214 16.06 53.43 7.99
N ALA A 1215 17.39 53.33 7.81
CA ALA A 1215 18.31 54.47 8.06
C ALA A 1215 19.60 54.50 7.20
N LYS A 1216 19.47 54.48 5.87
CA LYS A 1216 20.47 54.92 4.87
C LYS A 1216 19.77 54.87 3.50
N GLY A 1217 19.83 55.86 2.61
CA GLY A 1217 20.57 57.12 2.59
C GLY A 1217 20.94 57.39 1.13
N LYS A 1218 20.58 58.55 0.56
CA LYS A 1218 20.78 58.82 -0.89
C LYS A 1218 22.28 58.91 -1.23
N GLY A 1219 22.86 57.77 -1.63
CA GLY A 1219 24.23 57.65 -2.14
C GLY A 1219 24.25 57.73 -3.66
N LYS A 1220 25.18 58.52 -4.21
CA LYS A 1220 25.30 58.78 -5.66
C LYS A 1220 26.10 57.68 -6.36
N GLU A 1221 25.88 57.53 -7.67
CA GLU A 1221 26.59 56.60 -8.53
C GLU A 1221 28.13 56.76 -8.47
N ARG A 1222 28.82 55.63 -8.33
CA ARG A 1222 29.93 55.27 -9.22
C ARG A 1222 30.07 53.74 -9.22
N GLY A 1223 30.28 53.18 -10.40
CA GLY A 1223 30.49 51.74 -10.57
C GLY A 1223 31.98 51.40 -10.56
N GLU A 1224 32.28 50.17 -10.17
CA GLU A 1224 33.57 49.53 -10.32
C GLU A 1224 33.28 48.10 -10.80
N ARG A 1225 34.05 47.60 -11.77
CA ARG A 1225 33.97 46.20 -12.20
C ARG A 1225 34.91 45.39 -11.33
N ASP A 1226 34.52 44.17 -10.99
CA ASP A 1226 35.47 43.18 -10.52
C ASP A 1226 35.06 41.82 -11.11
N ASP A 1227 35.93 41.25 -11.94
CA ASP A 1227 35.62 40.13 -12.83
C ASP A 1227 35.89 38.79 -12.12
N GLY A 1228 34.94 38.36 -11.28
CA GLY A 1228 35.02 37.12 -10.51
C GLY A 1228 34.70 35.86 -11.32
N GLU A 1229 35.72 35.14 -11.78
CA GLU A 1229 35.58 33.83 -12.44
C GLU A 1229 34.87 32.78 -11.57
N VAL A 1230 33.69 32.31 -11.99
CA VAL A 1230 33.02 31.14 -11.39
C VAL A 1230 33.11 29.96 -12.36
N ASN A 1231 34.19 29.19 -12.22
CA ASN A 1231 34.44 27.97 -12.97
C ASN A 1231 33.27 26.97 -12.79
N SER A 1232 32.49 26.80 -13.85
CA SER A 1232 31.36 25.87 -13.89
C SER A 1232 31.80 24.53 -14.49
N PRO A 1233 31.76 23.41 -13.74
CA PRO A 1233 32.17 22.11 -14.27
C PRO A 1233 31.13 21.61 -15.30
N LEU A 1234 31.53 21.57 -16.57
CA LEU A 1234 30.76 20.97 -17.66
C LEU A 1234 30.61 19.46 -17.44
N LEU A 1235 29.39 19.01 -17.11
CA LEU A 1235 29.02 17.60 -17.15
C LEU A 1235 28.47 17.24 -18.53
N PHE A 1236 29.27 16.52 -19.32
CA PHE A 1236 28.77 15.71 -20.43
C PHE A 1236 28.12 14.42 -19.89
N SER A 1237 26.87 14.16 -20.26
CA SER A 1237 26.20 12.85 -20.13
C SER A 1237 25.03 12.72 -21.10
#